data_AF-A0A9P3ZLT7-F1
#
_entry.id   AF-A0A9P3ZLT7-F1
#
_cell.length_a   1.000
_cell.length_b   1.000
_cell.length_c   1.000
_cell.angle_alpha   90.00
_cell.angle_beta   90.00
_cell.angle_gamma   90.00
#
_symmetry.space_group_name_H-M   'P 1'
#
loop_
_entity.id
_entity.type
_entity.pdbx_description
1 polymer ?
#
loop_
_entity_poly.entity_id
_entity_poly.type
_entity_poly.pdbx_seq_one_letter_code
_entity_poly.pdbx_strand_id
1 'polypeptide(L)'
;MKRKIFFILLAAVFAAGIAFAEKLPVAKAFRPEKELYKTFANPDARHRPYVRWWWNGARVNEQEILRELDVMHKAGIGGVEINTIQFPDQTADTVGCAALTWLSDEWIRMVNVAADGCRERGMVCDIIVGSGWPFGAEYLAPEEQVQMLYPVTVDVKGGRFTIGRDEVLDMANAQVANPRSNPTKELLFIRLMPKHVAHFTEGVSYDDQAGNDTITVDVPEGEHVLYFFVKLNGYSRVILGAPGASGPVVNHLDGKAVERYLDKFSDAMHFTRGKLKGKIRAAFCDSFELEGNNWTPGMFAEFEKRMGYSLDPFLPYVFQRTGAMGEPVREAYGSSFSPEVTRDVIERVRHDFWHVQMQLFKENFIDVYNDWCHRNGLKSRVQAYGHQLHPVETSMYLDIPECESWIHDGIGRVMEPNQYLSGRGYSMVNKFVSSGAFLANRNIVSCEEQTNVGNIFQTTLEEVKVTGDRSNLSGVNHSVLHGFNYSPRQKDFFGWIQFGTYFNENNTWWPYVRPWMDYKARVSALLQNSVYQADIAILPPLEDLWSIHGMQRDPYPGVTYPAYANDLWEAVQQSGNGCDYVSEKVICQSSVAGGRLRFGSRSYKTLLLMEVESLEPRTAARIADFVAAGGRVIAIGKVPHKGLGFRDAAAKDARVKAIIDRVVATWPDRFVRVDAPQGDMLGWYRTLQAEYGLTPYAKISDPDRFMMMNYYKSGDRDIYFVVNSSIERSMQTRLEFPAEVAAKQAWVWDAETGVRHMLDVQDGTLELCLTPAEAKFIVFEKDRGGQMLPAPAPRSANPIALNGIWDVRATHHVDKSTREFSLTDLVDLHSLPFPWLQSFAGTIEYTRTVDVEDPAAYHTLDAGLTHNGITELFVNGEPAGVRWYGARTFDVAGKLRKGTNVLTIRVTTVLTNYAKARAADTPTAARWEWAQRLNKELGLRGPVTLY
;
A
#
# COMPACT_ATOMS: atom_id res chain seq x y z
N MET A 1 -57.63 23.09 -19.47
CA MET A 1 -56.81 21.86 -19.68
C MET A 1 -55.40 22.13 -20.22
N LYS A 2 -55.17 23.09 -21.13
CA LYS A 2 -53.86 23.30 -21.78
C LYS A 2 -52.72 23.88 -20.90
N ARG A 3 -53.02 24.55 -19.77
CA ARG A 3 -51.98 25.09 -18.83
C ARG A 3 -51.41 24.06 -17.84
N LYS A 4 -52.15 22.99 -17.52
CA LYS A 4 -51.67 21.93 -16.62
C LYS A 4 -50.77 20.90 -17.33
N ILE A 5 -50.99 20.68 -18.63
CA ILE A 5 -50.16 19.79 -19.45
C ILE A 5 -48.77 20.39 -19.71
N PHE A 6 -48.65 21.72 -19.84
CA PHE A 6 -47.36 22.39 -20.04
C PHE A 6 -46.46 22.36 -18.79
N PHE A 7 -47.03 22.42 -17.58
CA PHE A 7 -46.26 22.28 -16.34
C PHE A 7 -45.83 20.83 -16.05
N ILE A 8 -46.62 19.83 -16.48
CA ILE A 8 -46.25 18.41 -16.35
C ILE A 8 -45.16 18.04 -17.38
N LEU A 9 -45.18 18.63 -18.57
CA LEU A 9 -44.10 18.46 -19.57
C LEU A 9 -42.81 19.21 -19.21
N LEU A 10 -42.87 20.39 -18.57
CA LEU A 10 -41.65 21.05 -18.05
C LEU A 10 -41.03 20.30 -16.87
N ALA A 11 -41.85 19.68 -16.01
CA ALA A 11 -41.36 18.81 -14.93
C ALA A 11 -40.77 17.49 -15.48
N ALA A 12 -41.30 16.96 -16.60
CA ALA A 12 -40.77 15.76 -17.25
C ALA A 12 -39.46 16.03 -18.02
N VAL A 13 -39.29 17.23 -18.61
CA VAL A 13 -38.02 17.61 -19.28
C VAL A 13 -36.93 18.01 -18.28
N PHE A 14 -37.27 18.47 -17.07
CA PHE A 14 -36.29 18.61 -15.98
C PHE A 14 -36.00 17.30 -15.22
N ALA A 15 -36.85 16.27 -15.36
CA ALA A 15 -36.65 14.96 -14.74
C ALA A 15 -35.87 13.97 -15.63
N ALA A 16 -35.74 14.23 -16.94
CA ALA A 16 -35.03 13.35 -17.88
C ALA A 16 -33.50 13.52 -17.91
N GLY A 17 -32.92 14.31 -17.00
CA GLY A 17 -31.47 14.52 -16.88
C GLY A 17 -30.92 14.31 -15.47
N ILE A 18 -31.71 13.69 -14.56
CA ILE A 18 -31.18 13.20 -13.29
C ILE A 18 -30.88 11.72 -13.50
N ALA A 19 -29.72 11.44 -14.10
CA ALA A 19 -29.06 10.16 -13.82
C ALA A 19 -29.06 10.03 -12.29
N PHE A 20 -29.71 8.99 -11.76
CA PHE A 20 -29.63 8.66 -10.34
C PHE A 20 -28.15 8.50 -10.02
N ALA A 21 -27.53 9.55 -9.47
CA ALA A 21 -26.14 9.47 -9.07
C ALA A 21 -26.04 8.38 -8.01
N GLU A 22 -25.29 7.31 -8.33
CA GLU A 22 -25.12 6.16 -7.45
C GLU A 22 -24.61 6.65 -6.09
N LYS A 23 -25.30 6.24 -5.01
CA LYS A 23 -24.88 6.58 -3.65
C LYS A 23 -23.64 5.76 -3.29
N LEU A 24 -22.63 6.42 -2.75
CA LEU A 24 -21.46 5.72 -2.21
C LEU A 24 -21.89 4.83 -1.03
N PRO A 25 -21.44 3.57 -0.96
CA PRO A 25 -21.85 2.66 0.09
C PRO A 25 -21.27 3.08 1.44
N VAL A 26 -22.07 2.94 2.48
CA VAL A 26 -21.65 3.11 3.86
C VAL A 26 -22.18 1.92 4.65
N ALA A 27 -21.27 1.07 5.13
CA ALA A 27 -21.63 -0.05 5.96
C ALA A 27 -22.27 0.43 7.27
N LYS A 28 -23.02 -0.48 7.92
CA LYS A 28 -23.60 -0.20 9.24
C LYS A 28 -22.50 0.24 10.22
N ALA A 29 -22.85 1.16 11.11
CA ALA A 29 -21.91 1.69 12.08
C ALA A 29 -21.22 0.57 12.87
N PHE A 30 -19.89 0.66 12.92
CA PHE A 30 -19.05 -0.25 13.67
C PHE A 30 -19.40 -0.25 15.16
N ARG A 31 -19.40 -1.43 15.78
CA ARG A 31 -19.59 -1.60 17.22
C ARG A 31 -18.32 -2.22 17.79
N PRO A 32 -17.55 -1.47 18.60
CA PRO A 32 -16.37 -1.99 19.26
C PRO A 32 -16.66 -3.19 20.17
N GLU A 33 -15.65 -4.03 20.36
CA GLU A 33 -15.67 -5.08 21.38
C GLU A 33 -15.87 -4.49 22.79
N LYS A 34 -16.69 -5.16 23.61
CA LYS A 34 -16.97 -4.70 24.98
C LYS A 34 -15.74 -4.77 25.88
N GLU A 35 -15.02 -5.89 25.80
CA GLU A 35 -13.82 -6.19 26.59
C GLU A 35 -12.55 -5.89 25.79
N LEU A 36 -12.40 -4.64 25.33
CA LEU A 36 -11.32 -4.24 24.41
C LEU A 36 -9.92 -4.63 24.88
N TYR A 37 -9.61 -4.43 26.17
CA TYR A 37 -8.30 -4.80 26.72
C TYR A 37 -8.04 -6.31 26.67
N LYS A 38 -9.08 -7.13 26.88
CA LYS A 38 -8.95 -8.59 26.80
C LYS A 38 -8.60 -9.02 25.37
N THR A 39 -9.25 -8.43 24.37
CA THR A 39 -8.98 -8.67 22.95
C THR A 39 -7.59 -8.17 22.56
N PHE A 40 -7.16 -7.00 23.07
CA PHE A 40 -5.82 -6.48 22.87
C PHE A 40 -4.74 -7.38 23.47
N ALA A 41 -4.90 -7.80 24.74
CA ALA A 41 -3.91 -8.60 25.43
C ALA A 41 -3.76 -10.00 24.80
N ASN A 42 -4.88 -10.59 24.35
CA ASN A 42 -4.94 -11.93 23.79
C ASN A 42 -5.73 -11.93 22.47
N PRO A 43 -5.15 -11.41 21.38
CA PRO A 43 -5.81 -11.38 20.08
C PRO A 43 -6.00 -12.80 19.55
N ASP A 44 -7.14 -13.04 18.88
CA ASP A 44 -7.36 -14.29 18.14
C ASP A 44 -6.72 -14.26 16.74
N ALA A 45 -6.85 -15.35 15.99
CA ALA A 45 -6.25 -15.50 14.66
C ALA A 45 -6.71 -14.44 13.64
N ARG A 46 -7.87 -13.79 13.81
CA ARG A 46 -8.39 -12.80 12.86
C ARG A 46 -7.61 -11.48 12.87
N HIS A 47 -6.90 -11.22 13.95
CA HIS A 47 -6.10 -10.01 14.14
C HIS A 47 -4.61 -10.26 13.91
N ARG A 48 -4.19 -11.52 13.81
CA ARG A 48 -2.80 -11.89 13.56
C ARG A 48 -2.41 -11.63 12.10
N PRO A 49 -1.13 -11.34 11.81
CA PRO A 49 -0.65 -11.28 10.43
C PRO A 49 -0.92 -12.58 9.69
N TYR A 50 -1.33 -12.47 8.43
CA TYR A 50 -1.40 -13.58 7.49
C TYR A 50 -0.15 -13.58 6.62
N VAL A 51 0.08 -14.64 5.86
CA VAL A 51 1.14 -14.67 4.86
C VAL A 51 0.54 -14.90 3.47
N ARG A 52 1.08 -14.20 2.48
CA ARG A 52 0.94 -14.65 1.09
C ARG A 52 1.82 -15.88 0.92
N TRP A 53 1.18 -17.03 0.73
CA TRP A 53 1.84 -18.33 0.69
C TRP A 53 2.05 -18.75 -0.75
N TRP A 54 3.27 -18.54 -1.24
CA TRP A 54 3.63 -18.75 -2.64
C TRP A 54 3.81 -20.22 -2.96
N TRP A 55 2.83 -20.80 -3.64
CA TRP A 55 2.89 -22.13 -4.23
C TRP A 55 3.60 -22.06 -5.58
N ASN A 56 4.92 -21.95 -5.52
CA ASN A 56 5.80 -21.81 -6.68
C ASN A 56 5.63 -22.98 -7.66
N GLY A 57 5.28 -22.66 -8.91
CA GLY A 57 5.03 -23.63 -10.00
C GLY A 57 3.89 -24.60 -9.74
N ALA A 58 3.02 -24.32 -8.78
CA ALA A 58 2.05 -25.28 -8.25
C ALA A 58 2.70 -26.61 -7.80
N ARG A 59 3.96 -26.58 -7.36
CA ARG A 59 4.71 -27.75 -6.91
C ARG A 59 4.55 -27.90 -5.40
N VAL A 60 3.50 -28.60 -4.98
CA VAL A 60 3.18 -28.78 -3.57
C VAL A 60 2.80 -30.22 -3.26
N ASN A 61 2.97 -30.63 -2.00
CA ASN A 61 2.48 -31.91 -1.51
C ASN A 61 1.85 -31.78 -0.11
N GLU A 62 1.02 -32.75 0.23
CA GLU A 62 0.22 -32.75 1.46
C GLU A 62 1.05 -32.70 2.74
N GLN A 63 2.13 -33.50 2.84
CA GLN A 63 2.93 -33.57 4.06
C GLN A 63 3.62 -32.23 4.37
N GLU A 64 4.15 -31.61 3.33
CA GLU A 64 4.84 -30.33 3.46
C GLU A 64 3.88 -29.17 3.70
N ILE A 65 2.70 -29.17 3.07
CA ILE A 65 1.62 -28.22 3.36
C ILE A 65 1.30 -28.22 4.86
N LEU A 66 1.08 -29.40 5.46
CA LEU A 66 0.74 -29.51 6.89
C LEU A 66 1.91 -29.07 7.79
N ARG A 67 3.15 -29.40 7.40
CA ARG A 67 4.35 -29.00 8.13
C ARG A 67 4.57 -27.49 8.11
N GLU A 68 4.44 -26.85 6.96
CA GLU A 68 4.59 -25.39 6.86
C GLU A 68 3.49 -24.67 7.65
N LEU A 69 2.26 -25.20 7.66
CA LEU A 69 1.21 -24.69 8.55
C LEU A 69 1.57 -24.82 10.04
N ASP A 70 2.25 -25.90 10.46
CA ASP A 70 2.77 -26.02 11.83
C ASP A 70 3.86 -24.99 12.14
N VAL A 71 4.77 -24.75 11.18
CA VAL A 71 5.83 -23.73 11.27
C VAL A 71 5.22 -22.34 11.41
N MET A 72 4.27 -21.99 10.55
CA MET A 72 3.58 -20.71 10.56
C MET A 72 2.78 -20.51 11.85
N HIS A 73 2.00 -21.50 12.26
CA HIS A 73 1.21 -21.44 13.49
C HIS A 73 2.10 -21.23 14.73
N LYS A 74 3.23 -21.96 14.82
CA LYS A 74 4.20 -21.77 15.92
C LYS A 74 4.79 -20.36 15.93
N ALA A 75 5.09 -19.82 14.75
CA ALA A 75 5.58 -18.44 14.58
C ALA A 75 4.53 -17.37 14.94
N GLY A 76 3.26 -17.73 15.12
CA GLY A 76 2.19 -16.80 15.47
C GLY A 76 1.46 -16.20 14.28
N ILE A 77 1.60 -16.79 13.09
CA ILE A 77 0.84 -16.42 11.89
C ILE A 77 -0.62 -16.88 12.07
N GLY A 78 -1.56 -16.00 11.77
CA GLY A 78 -3.00 -16.22 11.96
C GLY A 78 -3.71 -16.86 10.77
N GLY A 79 -3.08 -16.85 9.60
CA GLY A 79 -3.71 -17.31 8.37
C GLY A 79 -2.81 -17.26 7.16
N VAL A 80 -3.31 -17.81 6.06
CA VAL A 80 -2.61 -17.89 4.78
C VAL A 80 -3.51 -17.38 3.66
N GLU A 81 -2.92 -16.73 2.68
CA GLU A 81 -3.47 -16.58 1.33
C GLU A 81 -2.76 -17.61 0.44
N ILE A 82 -3.48 -18.63 -0.02
CA ILE A 82 -2.94 -19.58 -0.99
C ILE A 82 -2.77 -18.85 -2.32
N ASN A 83 -1.52 -18.71 -2.77
CA ASN A 83 -1.19 -17.99 -3.98
C ASN A 83 -0.33 -18.85 -4.90
N THR A 84 -0.96 -19.44 -5.92
CA THR A 84 -0.27 -20.29 -6.90
C THR A 84 0.31 -19.41 -8.01
N ILE A 85 1.61 -19.58 -8.31
CA ILE A 85 2.33 -18.77 -9.30
C ILE A 85 3.31 -19.62 -10.13
N GLN A 86 3.88 -19.04 -11.18
CA GLN A 86 4.94 -19.63 -11.99
C GLN A 86 6.13 -20.07 -11.13
N PHE A 87 6.82 -21.12 -11.56
CA PHE A 87 8.05 -21.54 -10.89
C PHE A 87 9.17 -20.53 -11.17
N PRO A 88 10.02 -20.20 -10.19
CA PRO A 88 11.18 -19.34 -10.40
C PRO A 88 12.12 -19.84 -11.53
N ASP A 89 12.17 -19.11 -12.65
CA ASP A 89 12.81 -19.50 -13.93
C ASP A 89 14.32 -19.85 -13.84
N GLN A 90 15.01 -19.36 -12.82
CA GLN A 90 16.47 -19.52 -12.62
C GLN A 90 16.82 -20.60 -11.59
N THR A 91 15.83 -21.24 -10.98
CA THR A 91 16.05 -22.34 -10.05
C THR A 91 15.39 -23.59 -10.62
N ALA A 92 16.14 -24.68 -10.76
CA ALA A 92 15.55 -25.96 -11.11
C ALA A 92 14.80 -26.55 -9.92
N ASP A 93 13.73 -27.29 -10.18
CA ASP A 93 13.23 -28.25 -9.20
C ASP A 93 14.24 -29.39 -9.07
N THR A 94 15.10 -29.28 -8.05
CA THR A 94 16.15 -30.26 -7.75
C THR A 94 15.65 -31.41 -6.87
N VAL A 95 14.37 -31.44 -6.50
CA VAL A 95 13.81 -32.42 -5.55
C VAL A 95 12.66 -33.25 -6.13
N GLY A 96 12.27 -33.01 -7.40
CA GLY A 96 11.36 -33.87 -8.16
C GLY A 96 9.89 -33.74 -7.77
N CYS A 97 9.46 -32.58 -7.26
CA CYS A 97 8.07 -32.33 -6.89
C CYS A 97 7.28 -31.94 -8.15
N ALA A 98 6.37 -32.80 -8.60
CA ALA A 98 5.59 -32.57 -9.83
C ALA A 98 4.81 -31.25 -9.80
N ALA A 99 4.81 -30.54 -10.93
CA ALA A 99 3.98 -29.35 -11.12
C ALA A 99 2.52 -29.78 -11.33
N LEU A 100 1.61 -29.15 -10.59
CA LEU A 100 0.19 -29.37 -10.74
C LEU A 100 -0.40 -28.36 -11.73
N THR A 101 -1.42 -28.75 -12.47
CA THR A 101 -2.17 -27.79 -13.31
C THR A 101 -3.21 -27.10 -12.43
N TRP A 102 -3.28 -25.77 -12.49
CA TRP A 102 -4.29 -24.99 -11.79
C TRP A 102 -5.70 -25.47 -12.17
N LEU A 103 -6.59 -25.63 -11.18
CA LEU A 103 -7.91 -26.27 -11.29
C LEU A 103 -7.94 -27.76 -11.65
N SER A 104 -6.82 -28.49 -11.67
CA SER A 104 -6.87 -29.95 -11.71
C SER A 104 -7.38 -30.55 -10.39
N ASP A 105 -7.93 -31.77 -10.44
CA ASP A 105 -8.40 -32.48 -9.23
C ASP A 105 -7.30 -32.60 -8.16
N GLU A 106 -6.05 -32.79 -8.59
CA GLU A 106 -4.87 -32.88 -7.72
C GLU A 106 -4.61 -31.55 -6.99
N TRP A 107 -4.61 -30.43 -7.71
CA TRP A 107 -4.41 -29.10 -7.15
C TRP A 107 -5.55 -28.74 -6.19
N ILE A 108 -6.80 -29.01 -6.57
CA ILE A 108 -7.98 -28.81 -5.71
C ILE A 108 -7.87 -29.66 -4.45
N ARG A 109 -7.34 -30.89 -4.52
CA ARG A 109 -7.09 -31.69 -3.32
C ARG A 109 -6.08 -31.02 -2.39
N MET A 110 -5.00 -30.45 -2.92
CA MET A 110 -4.01 -29.71 -2.11
C MET A 110 -4.62 -28.48 -1.44
N VAL A 111 -5.48 -27.73 -2.14
CA VAL A 111 -6.21 -26.60 -1.51
C VAL A 111 -7.12 -27.08 -0.38
N ASN A 112 -7.81 -28.22 -0.56
CA ASN A 112 -8.60 -28.82 0.52
C ASN A 112 -7.75 -29.19 1.74
N VAL A 113 -6.57 -29.80 1.53
CA VAL A 113 -5.63 -30.12 2.61
C VAL A 113 -5.22 -28.85 3.35
N ALA A 114 -4.84 -27.80 2.64
CA ALA A 114 -4.44 -26.53 3.25
C ALA A 114 -5.58 -25.88 4.05
N ALA A 115 -6.79 -25.84 3.50
CA ALA A 115 -7.97 -25.28 4.15
C ALA A 115 -8.37 -26.09 5.40
N ASP A 116 -8.30 -27.42 5.34
CA ASP A 116 -8.51 -28.29 6.51
C ASP A 116 -7.43 -28.11 7.57
N GLY A 117 -6.16 -28.08 7.16
CA GLY A 117 -5.02 -27.86 8.05
C GLY A 117 -5.08 -26.51 8.76
N CYS A 118 -5.54 -25.45 8.07
CA CYS A 118 -5.79 -24.14 8.69
C CYS A 118 -6.87 -24.24 9.76
N ARG A 119 -8.02 -24.85 9.44
CA ARG A 119 -9.14 -25.01 10.36
C ARG A 119 -8.76 -25.79 11.62
N GLU A 120 -7.99 -26.87 11.49
CA GLU A 120 -7.50 -27.68 12.61
C GLU A 120 -6.58 -26.89 13.55
N ARG A 121 -5.86 -25.90 13.03
CA ARG A 121 -4.96 -25.02 13.78
C ARG A 121 -5.62 -23.71 14.23
N GLY A 122 -6.91 -23.51 13.93
CA GLY A 122 -7.61 -22.25 14.20
C GLY A 122 -7.10 -21.07 13.36
N MET A 123 -6.44 -21.34 12.24
CA MET A 123 -5.96 -20.34 11.28
C MET A 123 -7.02 -20.03 10.22
N VAL A 124 -6.91 -18.86 9.61
CA VAL A 124 -7.77 -18.41 8.51
C VAL A 124 -7.14 -18.74 7.17
N CYS A 125 -7.96 -19.15 6.19
CA CYS A 125 -7.52 -19.42 4.83
C CYS A 125 -8.24 -18.48 3.86
N ASP A 126 -7.47 -17.78 3.03
CA ASP A 126 -7.91 -17.02 1.87
C ASP A 126 -7.25 -17.60 0.62
N ILE A 127 -7.74 -17.24 -0.57
CA ILE A 127 -7.21 -17.76 -1.84
C ILE A 127 -7.21 -16.68 -2.92
N ILE A 128 -6.15 -16.64 -3.74
CA ILE A 128 -6.16 -15.83 -4.97
C ILE A 128 -7.12 -16.42 -5.99
N VAL A 129 -7.84 -15.57 -6.71
CA VAL A 129 -8.60 -15.98 -7.90
C VAL A 129 -7.63 -16.03 -9.09
N GLY A 130 -7.58 -17.16 -9.78
CA GLY A 130 -6.57 -17.39 -10.81
C GLY A 130 -5.24 -17.85 -10.23
N SER A 131 -4.16 -17.53 -10.93
CA SER A 131 -2.77 -17.77 -10.55
C SER A 131 -1.93 -16.67 -11.16
N GLY A 132 -1.04 -16.03 -10.39
CA GLY A 132 -0.42 -14.79 -10.84
C GLY A 132 -1.45 -13.67 -11.03
N TRP A 133 -1.12 -12.66 -11.84
CA TRP A 133 -1.97 -11.49 -12.04
C TRP A 133 -1.72 -10.78 -13.39
N PRO A 134 -2.65 -9.94 -13.88
CA PRO A 134 -4.08 -9.94 -13.57
C PRO A 134 -4.75 -11.26 -14.00
N PHE A 135 -6.05 -11.42 -13.73
CA PHE A 135 -6.76 -12.68 -14.03
C PHE A 135 -6.65 -13.10 -15.49
N GLY A 136 -6.33 -14.37 -15.72
CA GLY A 136 -6.24 -14.95 -17.06
C GLY A 136 -6.10 -16.46 -17.04
N ALA A 137 -6.21 -17.07 -18.22
CA ALA A 137 -6.03 -18.49 -18.42
C ALA A 137 -5.88 -18.85 -19.91
N GLU A 138 -5.35 -20.04 -20.17
CA GLU A 138 -5.06 -20.54 -21.54
C GLU A 138 -6.33 -20.82 -22.36
N TYR A 139 -7.47 -21.02 -21.69
CA TYR A 139 -8.73 -21.42 -22.33
C TYR A 139 -9.61 -20.25 -22.78
N LEU A 140 -9.20 -19.00 -22.55
CA LEU A 140 -10.02 -17.83 -22.89
C LEU A 140 -10.22 -17.72 -24.40
N ALA A 141 -11.47 -17.60 -24.85
CA ALA A 141 -11.79 -17.35 -26.24
C ALA A 141 -11.26 -15.96 -26.66
N PRO A 142 -10.88 -15.75 -27.95
CA PRO A 142 -10.30 -14.48 -28.40
C PRO A 142 -11.06 -13.23 -27.97
N GLU A 143 -12.39 -13.25 -28.00
CA GLU A 143 -13.27 -12.14 -27.60
C GLU A 143 -13.29 -11.86 -26.08
N GLU A 144 -12.85 -12.81 -25.26
CA GLU A 144 -12.78 -12.70 -23.80
C GLU A 144 -11.44 -12.13 -23.32
N GLN A 145 -10.49 -11.94 -24.23
CA GLN A 145 -9.13 -11.53 -23.92
C GLN A 145 -9.05 -10.00 -23.87
N VAL A 146 -8.13 -9.47 -23.05
CA VAL A 146 -7.90 -8.03 -22.87
C VAL A 146 -7.68 -7.30 -24.20
N GLN A 147 -8.22 -6.08 -24.32
CA GLN A 147 -8.21 -5.30 -25.57
C GLN A 147 -7.64 -3.89 -25.38
N MET A 148 -6.92 -3.43 -26.39
CA MET A 148 -6.32 -2.09 -26.46
C MET A 148 -6.55 -1.51 -27.84
N LEU A 149 -6.96 -0.26 -27.93
CA LEU A 149 -6.88 0.54 -29.15
C LEU A 149 -5.56 1.32 -29.12
N TYR A 150 -4.66 0.99 -30.05
CA TYR A 150 -3.30 1.51 -30.11
C TYR A 150 -3.11 2.41 -31.36
N PRO A 151 -2.65 3.67 -31.19
CA PRO A 151 -2.43 4.57 -32.31
C PRO A 151 -1.06 4.36 -32.97
N VAL A 152 -1.07 4.01 -34.26
CA VAL A 152 0.08 4.08 -35.16
C VAL A 152 0.01 5.40 -35.93
N THR A 153 1.15 6.08 -36.13
CA THR A 153 1.18 7.36 -36.84
C THR A 153 2.23 7.37 -37.94
N VAL A 154 1.87 7.93 -39.09
CA VAL A 154 2.76 8.15 -40.25
C VAL A 154 2.69 9.61 -40.67
N ASP A 155 3.84 10.26 -40.77
CA ASP A 155 3.93 11.62 -41.31
C ASP A 155 3.83 11.57 -42.84
N VAL A 156 2.95 12.38 -43.43
CA VAL A 156 2.66 12.41 -44.87
C VAL A 156 2.57 13.85 -45.38
N LYS A 157 2.77 14.06 -46.69
CA LYS A 157 2.79 15.40 -47.28
C LYS A 157 2.34 15.39 -48.74
N GLY A 158 1.16 15.98 -49.01
CA GLY A 158 0.64 16.22 -50.35
C GLY A 158 0.43 14.97 -51.24
N GLY A 159 -0.50 15.08 -52.19
CA GLY A 159 -0.72 14.04 -53.20
C GLY A 159 -1.30 12.74 -52.64
N ARG A 160 -1.05 11.63 -53.35
CA ARG A 160 -1.62 10.31 -53.03
C ARG A 160 -0.63 9.48 -52.21
N PHE A 161 -1.03 9.07 -51.02
CA PHE A 161 -0.26 8.18 -50.15
C PHE A 161 -0.86 6.77 -50.16
N THR A 162 -0.01 5.75 -50.13
CA THR A 162 -0.43 4.34 -50.03
C THR A 162 0.43 3.58 -49.04
N ILE A 163 -0.18 2.73 -48.23
CA ILE A 163 0.50 1.81 -47.30
C ILE A 163 -0.21 0.47 -47.25
N GLY A 164 0.53 -0.62 -47.05
CA GLY A 164 -0.06 -1.95 -46.85
C GLY A 164 -0.77 -2.04 -45.50
N ARG A 165 -1.93 -2.71 -45.45
CA ARG A 165 -2.63 -2.93 -44.17
C ARG A 165 -1.77 -3.71 -43.19
N ASP A 166 -1.11 -4.76 -43.65
CA ASP A 166 -0.25 -5.59 -42.80
C ASP A 166 0.97 -4.81 -42.28
N GLU A 167 1.51 -3.88 -43.08
CA GLU A 167 2.58 -2.97 -42.65
C GLU A 167 2.12 -2.09 -41.47
N VAL A 168 0.91 -1.53 -41.53
CA VAL A 168 0.31 -0.78 -40.42
C VAL A 168 0.12 -1.66 -39.18
N LEU A 169 -0.36 -2.89 -39.35
CA LEU A 169 -0.54 -3.82 -38.24
C LEU A 169 0.80 -4.18 -37.59
N ASP A 170 1.85 -4.37 -38.38
CA ASP A 170 3.20 -4.67 -37.89
C ASP A 170 3.80 -3.50 -37.08
N MET A 171 3.50 -2.26 -37.45
CA MET A 171 3.89 -1.07 -36.70
C MET A 171 3.22 -0.94 -35.32
N ALA A 172 2.08 -1.60 -35.09
CA ALA A 172 1.38 -1.56 -33.81
C ALA A 172 2.07 -2.48 -32.78
N ASN A 173 3.00 -1.92 -32.01
CA ASN A 173 3.82 -2.65 -31.03
C ASN A 173 3.80 -1.97 -29.65
N ALA A 174 2.88 -2.39 -28.78
CA ALA A 174 2.80 -1.89 -27.40
C ALA A 174 3.91 -2.48 -26.53
N GLN A 175 4.53 -1.66 -25.67
CA GLN A 175 5.62 -2.06 -24.79
C GLN A 175 5.11 -2.50 -23.41
N VAL A 176 4.29 -3.55 -23.37
CA VAL A 176 3.75 -4.08 -22.11
C VAL A 176 4.77 -4.98 -21.40
N ALA A 177 4.70 -5.13 -20.07
CA ALA A 177 5.69 -5.88 -19.30
C ALA A 177 5.69 -7.39 -19.61
N ASN A 178 4.53 -7.97 -19.90
CA ASN A 178 4.41 -9.40 -20.20
C ASN A 178 3.64 -9.66 -21.52
N PRO A 179 4.26 -9.32 -22.66
CA PRO A 179 3.59 -9.40 -23.95
C PRO A 179 3.35 -10.84 -24.37
N ARG A 180 2.25 -11.08 -25.08
CA ARG A 180 2.08 -12.32 -25.85
C ARG A 180 2.86 -12.24 -27.15
N SER A 181 3.38 -13.39 -27.58
CA SER A 181 4.10 -13.51 -28.86
C SER A 181 3.18 -13.45 -30.08
N ASN A 182 1.87 -13.67 -29.90
CA ASN A 182 0.89 -13.78 -30.98
C ASN A 182 -0.43 -13.03 -30.70
N PRO A 183 -0.39 -11.71 -30.44
CA PRO A 183 -1.61 -10.92 -30.31
C PRO A 183 -2.33 -10.81 -31.65
N THR A 184 -3.66 -10.85 -31.62
CA THR A 184 -4.45 -10.54 -32.83
C THR A 184 -4.56 -9.02 -33.00
N LYS A 185 -4.41 -8.54 -34.23
CA LYS A 185 -4.43 -7.11 -34.56
C LYS A 185 -5.50 -6.84 -35.62
N GLU A 186 -6.25 -5.76 -35.45
CA GLU A 186 -7.29 -5.33 -36.38
C GLU A 186 -7.24 -3.81 -36.54
N LEU A 187 -7.14 -3.31 -37.77
CA LEU A 187 -7.22 -1.88 -38.05
C LEU A 187 -8.69 -1.46 -38.00
N LEU A 188 -9.05 -0.57 -37.07
CA LEU A 188 -10.44 -0.13 -36.90
C LEU A 188 -10.70 1.24 -37.50
N PHE A 189 -9.79 2.20 -37.26
CA PHE A 189 -10.04 3.59 -37.64
C PHE A 189 -8.81 4.23 -38.29
N ILE A 190 -9.05 5.14 -39.22
CA ILE A 190 -8.03 5.93 -39.92
C ILE A 190 -8.43 7.41 -39.88
N ARG A 191 -7.56 8.28 -39.37
CA ARG A 191 -7.78 9.74 -39.32
C ARG A 191 -6.60 10.47 -39.94
N LEU A 192 -6.87 11.35 -40.91
CA LEU A 192 -5.88 12.29 -41.44
C LEU A 192 -5.98 13.63 -40.71
N MET A 193 -4.87 14.09 -40.15
CA MET A 193 -4.77 15.31 -39.34
C MET A 193 -3.68 16.24 -39.86
N PRO A 194 -3.82 17.57 -39.77
CA PRO A 194 -2.68 18.48 -39.94
C PRO A 194 -1.56 18.17 -38.94
N LYS A 195 -0.28 18.34 -39.33
CA LYS A 195 0.87 18.14 -38.42
C LYS A 195 0.89 19.13 -37.25
N HIS A 196 0.36 20.34 -37.48
CA HIS A 196 0.27 21.40 -36.50
C HIS A 196 -1.18 21.88 -36.37
N VAL A 197 -1.78 21.67 -35.20
CA VAL A 197 -3.21 21.92 -34.94
C VAL A 197 -3.35 23.12 -34.01
N ALA A 198 -3.77 24.26 -34.56
CA ALA A 198 -3.86 25.52 -33.82
C ALA A 198 -5.21 25.71 -33.09
N HIS A 199 -6.28 25.15 -33.64
CA HIS A 199 -7.65 25.13 -33.11
C HIS A 199 -8.19 23.71 -33.26
N PHE A 200 -9.30 23.38 -32.58
CA PHE A 200 -9.91 22.06 -32.74
C PHE A 200 -10.17 21.76 -34.23
N THR A 201 -9.60 20.66 -34.71
CA THR A 201 -9.79 20.16 -36.07
C THR A 201 -10.17 18.70 -35.99
N GLU A 202 -11.34 18.36 -36.49
CA GLU A 202 -11.75 16.97 -36.64
C GLU A 202 -10.90 16.30 -37.73
N GLY A 203 -10.38 15.11 -37.46
CA GLY A 203 -9.60 14.35 -38.41
C GLY A 203 -10.47 13.80 -39.54
N VAL A 204 -10.00 13.89 -40.78
CA VAL A 204 -10.73 13.34 -41.94
C VAL A 204 -10.70 11.81 -41.84
N SER A 205 -11.88 11.18 -41.81
CA SER A 205 -12.01 9.72 -41.72
C SER A 205 -11.72 9.05 -43.06
N TYR A 206 -10.98 7.93 -42.99
CA TYR A 206 -10.74 6.98 -44.07
C TYR A 206 -11.08 5.55 -43.61
N ASP A 207 -12.06 5.40 -42.72
CA ASP A 207 -12.41 4.10 -42.12
C ASP A 207 -12.90 3.06 -43.14
N ASP A 208 -13.44 3.51 -44.27
CA ASP A 208 -13.82 2.66 -45.41
C ASP A 208 -12.61 1.94 -46.03
N GLN A 209 -11.40 2.44 -45.83
CA GLN A 209 -10.16 1.83 -46.29
C GLN A 209 -9.60 0.78 -45.33
N ALA A 210 -10.09 0.70 -44.08
CA ALA A 210 -9.49 -0.15 -43.03
C ALA A 210 -9.52 -1.65 -43.38
N GLY A 211 -10.50 -2.09 -44.18
CA GLY A 211 -10.62 -3.48 -44.64
C GLY A 211 -9.83 -3.81 -45.91
N ASN A 212 -9.20 -2.84 -46.57
CA ASN A 212 -8.47 -3.05 -47.82
C ASN A 212 -7.04 -3.53 -47.55
N ASP A 213 -6.47 -4.36 -48.43
CA ASP A 213 -5.07 -4.79 -48.32
C ASP A 213 -4.07 -3.64 -48.55
N THR A 214 -4.48 -2.66 -49.36
CA THR A 214 -3.74 -1.41 -49.58
C THR A 214 -4.64 -0.24 -49.22
N ILE A 215 -4.19 0.57 -48.27
CA ILE A 215 -4.87 1.79 -47.86
C ILE A 215 -4.40 2.91 -48.77
N THR A 216 -5.33 3.63 -49.38
CA THR A 216 -5.04 4.83 -50.18
C THR A 216 -5.66 6.04 -49.53
N VAL A 217 -4.88 7.10 -49.36
CA VAL A 217 -5.31 8.38 -48.80
C VAL A 217 -4.91 9.51 -49.75
N ASP A 218 -5.86 10.39 -50.07
CA ASP A 218 -5.56 11.65 -50.74
C ASP A 218 -5.20 12.70 -49.68
N VAL A 219 -3.93 13.10 -49.67
CA VAL A 219 -3.34 14.01 -48.69
C VAL A 219 -3.36 15.44 -49.24
N PRO A 220 -3.99 16.40 -48.54
CA PRO A 220 -3.94 17.80 -48.93
C PRO A 220 -2.51 18.35 -48.94
N GLU A 221 -2.30 19.46 -49.65
CA GLU A 221 -1.02 20.18 -49.61
C GLU A 221 -0.63 20.57 -48.17
N GLY A 222 0.66 20.43 -47.86
CA GLY A 222 1.20 20.66 -46.52
C GLY A 222 1.46 19.39 -45.72
N GLU A 223 1.99 19.56 -44.51
CA GLU A 223 2.38 18.45 -43.63
C GLU A 223 1.19 17.94 -42.82
N HIS A 224 0.97 16.63 -42.90
CA HIS A 224 -0.12 15.93 -42.27
C HIS A 224 0.39 14.67 -41.55
N VAL A 225 -0.49 14.09 -40.75
CA VAL A 225 -0.26 12.86 -40.02
C VAL A 225 -1.45 11.95 -40.27
N LEU A 226 -1.17 10.74 -40.72
CA LEU A 226 -2.14 9.64 -40.69
C LEU A 226 -2.05 8.93 -39.35
N TYR A 227 -3.18 8.88 -38.65
CA TYR A 227 -3.39 8.06 -37.48
C TYR A 227 -4.14 6.81 -37.88
N PHE A 228 -3.57 5.64 -37.56
CA PHE A 228 -4.19 4.34 -37.70
C PHE A 228 -4.45 3.78 -36.30
N PHE A 229 -5.70 3.52 -35.96
CA PHE A 229 -6.08 2.99 -34.65
C PHE A 229 -6.25 1.47 -34.77
N VAL A 230 -5.27 0.75 -34.27
CA VAL A 230 -5.19 -0.71 -34.33
C VAL A 230 -5.67 -1.30 -33.01
N LYS A 231 -6.73 -2.10 -33.05
CA LYS A 231 -7.15 -2.92 -31.92
C LYS A 231 -6.18 -4.08 -31.75
N LEU A 232 -5.48 -4.12 -30.63
CA LEU A 232 -4.71 -5.25 -30.14
C LEU A 232 -5.61 -6.07 -29.21
N ASN A 233 -5.77 -7.35 -29.50
CA ASN A 233 -6.58 -8.27 -28.70
C ASN A 233 -5.72 -9.43 -28.18
N GLY A 234 -5.82 -9.70 -26.87
CA GLY A 234 -4.97 -10.66 -26.17
C GLY A 234 -3.49 -10.26 -26.19
N TYR A 235 -3.18 -8.98 -26.04
CA TYR A 235 -1.81 -8.46 -26.13
C TYR A 235 -0.92 -8.80 -24.93
N SER A 236 -1.52 -9.04 -23.77
CA SER A 236 -0.82 -9.39 -22.53
C SER A 236 -1.18 -10.81 -22.07
N ARG A 237 -0.25 -11.45 -21.36
CA ARG A 237 -0.47 -12.72 -20.64
C ARG A 237 -0.29 -12.51 -19.14
N VAL A 238 -0.86 -13.42 -18.37
CA VAL A 238 -0.77 -13.41 -16.90
C VAL A 238 0.69 -13.38 -16.46
N ILE A 239 1.04 -12.42 -15.61
CA ILE A 239 2.32 -12.29 -14.91
C ILE A 239 2.44 -13.45 -13.94
N LEU A 240 3.50 -14.24 -14.10
CA LEU A 240 3.79 -15.41 -13.27
C LEU A 240 2.60 -16.39 -13.18
N GLY A 241 1.84 -16.58 -14.27
CA GLY A 241 0.81 -17.61 -14.33
C GLY A 241 1.40 -19.02 -14.23
N ALA A 242 0.87 -19.85 -13.32
CA ALA A 242 1.25 -21.27 -13.22
C ALA A 242 0.62 -22.10 -14.36
N PRO A 243 1.03 -23.38 -14.54
CA PRO A 243 0.45 -24.23 -15.58
C PRO A 243 -1.08 -24.26 -15.55
N GLY A 244 -1.72 -24.04 -16.71
CA GLY A 244 -3.17 -23.93 -16.87
C GLY A 244 -3.73 -22.50 -16.73
N ALA A 245 -2.96 -21.59 -16.13
CA ALA A 245 -3.31 -20.18 -15.95
C ALA A 245 -2.36 -19.22 -16.70
N SER A 246 -1.27 -19.71 -17.30
CA SER A 246 -0.24 -18.94 -18.04
C SER A 246 -0.68 -18.32 -19.38
N GLY A 247 -1.99 -18.13 -19.58
CA GLY A 247 -2.59 -17.67 -20.84
C GLY A 247 -2.82 -16.15 -20.92
N PRO A 248 -3.63 -15.68 -21.88
CA PRO A 248 -4.05 -14.29 -21.96
C PRO A 248 -4.79 -13.82 -20.71
N VAL A 249 -4.73 -12.51 -20.48
CA VAL A 249 -5.51 -11.81 -19.45
C VAL A 249 -6.97 -11.64 -19.91
N VAL A 250 -7.92 -11.78 -18.99
CA VAL A 250 -9.36 -11.56 -19.21
C VAL A 250 -9.63 -10.09 -19.55
N ASN A 251 -10.60 -9.83 -20.42
CA ASN A 251 -11.11 -8.48 -20.64
C ASN A 251 -11.92 -7.97 -19.43
N HIS A 252 -11.29 -7.15 -18.59
CA HIS A 252 -11.94 -6.60 -17.40
C HIS A 252 -13.00 -5.52 -17.71
N LEU A 253 -13.12 -5.10 -18.97
CA LEU A 253 -14.17 -4.20 -19.44
C LEU A 253 -15.37 -4.95 -20.06
N ASP A 254 -15.37 -6.29 -20.04
CA ASP A 254 -16.51 -7.13 -20.43
C ASP A 254 -16.97 -7.97 -19.23
N GLY A 255 -18.08 -7.56 -18.60
CA GLY A 255 -18.59 -8.22 -17.40
C GLY A 255 -19.02 -9.66 -17.63
N LYS A 256 -19.38 -10.05 -18.86
CA LYS A 256 -19.72 -11.45 -19.17
C LYS A 256 -18.46 -12.31 -19.26
N ALA A 257 -17.36 -11.77 -19.77
CA ALA A 257 -16.08 -12.47 -19.79
C ALA A 257 -15.55 -12.68 -18.35
N VAL A 258 -15.62 -11.64 -17.53
CA VAL A 258 -15.27 -11.70 -16.10
C VAL A 258 -16.14 -12.74 -15.37
N GLU A 259 -17.46 -12.68 -15.51
CA GLU A 259 -18.37 -13.62 -14.85
C GLU A 259 -18.09 -15.08 -15.26
N ARG A 260 -17.90 -15.38 -16.56
CA ARG A 260 -17.58 -16.74 -17.01
C ARG A 260 -16.27 -17.26 -16.43
N TYR A 261 -15.24 -16.41 -16.35
CA TYR A 261 -13.97 -16.76 -15.73
C TYR A 261 -14.15 -17.12 -14.25
N LEU A 262 -14.85 -16.26 -13.51
CA LEU A 262 -15.12 -16.45 -12.08
C LEU A 262 -15.99 -17.68 -11.82
N ASP A 263 -17.05 -17.90 -12.61
CA ASP A 263 -17.94 -19.03 -12.46
C ASP A 263 -17.21 -20.36 -12.69
N LYS A 264 -16.31 -20.42 -13.69
CA LYS A 264 -15.45 -21.60 -13.89
C LYS A 264 -14.58 -21.91 -12.68
N PHE A 265 -14.07 -20.89 -11.98
CA PHE A 265 -13.33 -21.08 -10.73
C PHE A 265 -14.21 -21.63 -9.61
N SER A 266 -15.39 -21.04 -9.37
CA SER A 266 -16.32 -21.54 -8.35
C SER A 266 -16.92 -22.92 -8.68
N ASP A 267 -17.12 -23.22 -9.95
CA ASP A 267 -17.63 -24.52 -10.42
C ASP A 267 -16.64 -25.63 -10.13
N ALA A 268 -15.35 -25.37 -10.24
CA ALA A 268 -14.31 -26.34 -9.85
C ALA A 268 -14.16 -26.44 -8.32
N MET A 269 -14.17 -25.30 -7.62
CA MET A 269 -13.87 -25.24 -6.18
C MET A 269 -15.05 -25.61 -5.28
N HIS A 270 -16.29 -25.41 -5.73
CA HIS A 270 -17.52 -25.67 -5.01
C HIS A 270 -17.63 -24.97 -3.63
N PHE A 271 -17.30 -23.68 -3.51
CA PHE A 271 -17.24 -22.96 -2.21
C PHE A 271 -18.50 -23.04 -1.33
N THR A 272 -19.68 -23.23 -1.90
CA THR A 272 -20.96 -23.26 -1.16
C THR A 272 -21.38 -24.67 -0.72
N ARG A 273 -20.67 -25.71 -1.17
CA ARG A 273 -20.96 -27.13 -0.90
C ARG A 273 -19.66 -27.93 -0.71
N GLY A 274 -19.77 -29.23 -0.45
CA GLY A 274 -18.59 -30.10 -0.34
C GLY A 274 -17.59 -29.70 0.75
N LYS A 275 -16.30 -29.96 0.49
CA LYS A 275 -15.24 -29.82 1.50
C LYS A 275 -14.82 -28.38 1.80
N LEU A 276 -14.97 -27.41 0.88
CA LEU A 276 -14.50 -26.03 1.11
C LEU A 276 -15.54 -25.12 1.78
N LYS A 277 -16.78 -25.59 1.96
CA LYS A 277 -17.87 -24.79 2.56
C LYS A 277 -17.47 -24.19 3.90
N GLY A 278 -17.39 -22.85 3.94
CA GLY A 278 -17.06 -22.08 5.13
C GLY A 278 -15.61 -22.20 5.61
N LYS A 279 -14.70 -22.78 4.80
CA LYS A 279 -13.27 -22.91 5.14
C LYS A 279 -12.39 -21.82 4.54
N ILE A 280 -12.85 -21.20 3.44
CA ILE A 280 -12.20 -20.04 2.82
C ILE A 280 -12.96 -18.77 3.23
N ARG A 281 -12.25 -17.76 3.74
CA ARG A 281 -12.86 -16.51 4.21
C ARG A 281 -13.02 -15.50 3.07
N ALA A 282 -11.99 -15.30 2.26
CA ALA A 282 -11.99 -14.32 1.18
C ALA A 282 -11.37 -14.87 -0.12
N ALA A 283 -11.89 -14.38 -1.23
CA ALA A 283 -11.24 -14.43 -2.52
C ALA A 283 -10.41 -13.15 -2.69
N PHE A 284 -9.19 -13.32 -3.18
CA PHE A 284 -8.24 -12.24 -3.39
C PHE A 284 -8.06 -11.92 -4.88
N CYS A 285 -8.01 -10.62 -5.20
CA CYS A 285 -7.55 -10.07 -6.47
C CYS A 285 -6.34 -9.18 -6.20
N ASP A 286 -5.22 -9.51 -6.84
CA ASP A 286 -3.98 -8.71 -6.81
C ASP A 286 -4.13 -7.40 -7.59
N SER A 287 -3.05 -6.63 -7.69
CA SER A 287 -2.95 -5.38 -8.44
C SER A 287 -3.31 -5.54 -9.92
N PHE A 288 -3.66 -4.40 -10.55
CA PHE A 288 -4.15 -4.36 -11.93
C PHE A 288 -3.08 -3.87 -12.91
N GLU A 289 -2.21 -4.77 -13.37
CA GLU A 289 -1.23 -4.55 -14.44
C GLU A 289 -1.85 -4.82 -15.82
N LEU A 290 -2.99 -4.16 -16.09
CA LEU A 290 -3.73 -4.33 -17.34
C LEU A 290 -3.11 -3.54 -18.51
N GLU A 291 -2.05 -2.77 -18.26
CA GLU A 291 -1.16 -2.09 -19.22
C GLU A 291 -1.83 -1.70 -20.56
N GLY A 292 -2.60 -0.62 -20.54
CA GLY A 292 -3.25 -0.06 -21.73
C GLY A 292 -4.60 -0.69 -22.11
N ASN A 293 -5.27 -1.40 -21.19
CA ASN A 293 -6.65 -1.86 -21.37
C ASN A 293 -7.61 -0.67 -21.48
N ASN A 294 -7.70 -0.10 -22.68
CA ASN A 294 -8.42 1.13 -22.99
C ASN A 294 -9.63 0.91 -23.91
N TRP A 295 -9.95 -0.33 -24.28
CA TRP A 295 -10.94 -0.63 -25.31
C TRP A 295 -11.81 -1.84 -24.98
N THR A 296 -13.08 -1.78 -25.38
CA THR A 296 -14.02 -2.90 -25.38
C THR A 296 -15.10 -2.66 -26.44
N PRO A 297 -15.73 -3.68 -27.03
CA PRO A 297 -16.83 -3.48 -27.96
C PRO A 297 -17.95 -2.63 -27.32
N GLY A 298 -18.42 -1.62 -28.04
CA GLY A 298 -19.43 -0.69 -27.53
C GLY A 298 -18.90 0.55 -26.79
N MET A 299 -17.58 0.72 -26.67
CA MET A 299 -16.95 1.88 -26.00
C MET A 299 -17.51 3.24 -26.47
N PHE A 300 -17.66 3.46 -27.79
CA PHE A 300 -18.23 4.71 -28.31
C PHE A 300 -19.68 4.94 -27.88
N ALA A 301 -20.50 3.88 -27.92
CA ALA A 301 -21.90 3.98 -27.51
C ALA A 301 -22.03 4.27 -26.01
N GLU A 302 -21.22 3.62 -25.18
CA GLU A 302 -21.19 3.89 -23.73
C GLU A 302 -20.64 5.28 -23.42
N PHE A 303 -19.64 5.75 -24.15
CA PHE A 303 -19.12 7.11 -24.02
C PHE A 303 -20.21 8.15 -24.36
N GLU A 304 -20.82 8.04 -25.55
CA GLU A 304 -21.84 8.98 -26.00
C GLU A 304 -23.06 8.99 -25.07
N LYS A 305 -23.48 7.81 -24.59
CA LYS A 305 -24.57 7.69 -23.61
C LYS A 305 -24.29 8.43 -22.30
N ARG A 306 -23.03 8.42 -21.82
CA ARG A 306 -22.65 9.00 -20.52
C ARG A 306 -22.29 10.48 -20.62
N MET A 307 -21.58 10.87 -21.68
CA MET A 307 -21.06 12.22 -21.88
C MET A 307 -21.98 13.10 -22.74
N GLY A 308 -22.83 12.46 -23.56
CA GLY A 308 -23.79 13.13 -24.44
C GLY A 308 -23.17 13.80 -25.66
N TYR A 309 -21.99 13.35 -26.08
CA TYR A 309 -21.34 13.70 -27.34
C TYR A 309 -20.46 12.52 -27.83
N SER A 310 -20.16 12.46 -29.13
CA SER A 310 -19.37 11.37 -29.72
C SER A 310 -17.88 11.49 -29.40
N LEU A 311 -17.23 10.36 -29.11
CA LEU A 311 -15.77 10.26 -28.94
C LEU A 311 -15.03 10.26 -30.29
N ASP A 312 -15.71 9.91 -31.39
CA ASP A 312 -15.09 9.65 -32.69
C ASP A 312 -14.22 10.81 -33.24
N PRO A 313 -14.65 12.10 -33.14
CA PRO A 313 -13.83 13.22 -33.60
C PRO A 313 -12.52 13.40 -32.81
N PHE A 314 -12.43 12.78 -31.63
CA PHE A 314 -11.38 13.01 -30.65
C PHE A 314 -10.35 11.89 -30.57
N LEU A 315 -10.40 10.88 -31.45
CA LEU A 315 -9.48 9.74 -31.39
C LEU A 315 -7.99 10.14 -31.35
N PRO A 316 -7.49 11.06 -32.22
CA PRO A 316 -6.08 11.49 -32.17
C PRO A 316 -5.69 12.29 -30.92
N TYR A 317 -6.69 12.79 -30.18
CA TYR A 317 -6.52 13.62 -28.99
C TYR A 317 -6.50 12.77 -27.71
N VAL A 318 -7.25 11.67 -27.69
CA VAL A 318 -7.46 10.84 -26.49
C VAL A 318 -6.54 9.63 -26.44
N PHE A 319 -6.47 8.85 -27.52
CA PHE A 319 -5.71 7.59 -27.52
C PHE A 319 -4.23 7.86 -27.70
N GLN A 320 -3.42 7.27 -26.81
CA GLN A 320 -1.97 7.42 -26.82
C GLN A 320 -1.29 6.06 -26.99
N ARG A 321 -0.08 6.06 -27.56
CA ARG A 321 0.79 4.88 -27.57
C ARG A 321 1.12 4.48 -26.13
N THR A 322 0.86 3.21 -25.82
CA THR A 322 1.12 2.60 -24.51
C THR A 322 2.57 2.12 -24.40
N GLY A 323 3.27 2.64 -23.40
CA GLY A 323 4.60 2.22 -22.95
C GLY A 323 4.55 1.27 -21.75
N ALA A 324 5.71 1.10 -21.09
CA ALA A 324 5.86 0.20 -19.94
C ALA A 324 4.91 0.58 -18.79
N MET A 325 4.35 -0.43 -18.11
CA MET A 325 3.37 -0.27 -17.02
C MET A 325 2.10 0.47 -17.44
N GLY A 326 1.81 0.55 -18.75
CA GLY A 326 0.64 1.25 -19.27
C GLY A 326 0.78 2.77 -19.36
N GLU A 327 1.96 3.33 -19.07
CA GLU A 327 2.22 4.77 -19.17
C GLU A 327 2.28 5.23 -20.65
N PRO A 328 1.86 6.46 -20.98
CA PRO A 328 2.07 7.01 -22.31
C PRO A 328 3.56 7.08 -22.67
N VAL A 329 3.91 6.75 -23.92
CA VAL A 329 5.29 6.93 -24.41
C VAL A 329 5.72 8.40 -24.34
N ARG A 330 7.00 8.64 -24.00
CA ARG A 330 7.53 10.01 -23.78
C ARG A 330 7.96 10.70 -25.06
N GLU A 331 8.32 9.93 -26.08
CA GLU A 331 8.73 10.43 -27.38
C GLU A 331 7.55 11.14 -28.06
N ALA A 332 7.79 12.34 -28.58
CA ALA A 332 6.76 13.05 -29.35
C ALA A 332 6.45 12.31 -30.66
N TYR A 333 5.17 12.12 -30.96
CA TYR A 333 4.70 11.53 -32.20
C TYR A 333 3.39 12.18 -32.66
N GLY A 334 3.04 11.95 -33.93
CA GLY A 334 1.83 12.45 -34.54
C GLY A 334 1.79 13.98 -34.65
N SER A 335 0.58 14.54 -34.59
CA SER A 335 0.30 15.96 -34.63
C SER A 335 0.71 16.66 -33.34
N SER A 336 1.15 17.90 -33.47
CA SER A 336 1.35 18.83 -32.36
C SER A 336 0.12 19.73 -32.18
N PHE A 337 -0.19 20.06 -30.93
CA PHE A 337 -1.38 20.82 -30.56
C PHE A 337 -0.99 22.13 -29.87
N SER A 338 -1.71 23.21 -30.17
CA SER A 338 -1.52 24.48 -29.48
C SER A 338 -1.86 24.36 -27.99
N PRO A 339 -1.31 25.22 -27.10
CA PRO A 339 -1.67 25.22 -25.68
C PRO A 339 -3.18 25.40 -25.43
N GLU A 340 -3.87 26.12 -26.31
CA GLU A 340 -5.33 26.30 -26.25
C GLU A 340 -6.06 24.97 -26.54
N VAL A 341 -5.70 24.27 -27.62
CA VAL A 341 -6.28 22.96 -27.93
C VAL A 341 -5.98 21.94 -26.84
N THR A 342 -4.76 21.93 -26.29
CA THR A 342 -4.39 21.03 -25.20
C THR A 342 -5.30 21.24 -23.99
N ARG A 343 -5.42 22.48 -23.51
CA ARG A 343 -6.20 22.79 -22.31
C ARG A 343 -7.71 22.68 -22.52
N ASP A 344 -8.21 23.22 -23.62
CA ASP A 344 -9.65 23.43 -23.81
C ASP A 344 -10.34 22.26 -24.53
N VAL A 345 -9.55 21.33 -25.10
CA VAL A 345 -10.06 20.11 -25.76
C VAL A 345 -9.43 18.85 -25.16
N ILE A 346 -8.11 18.68 -25.26
CA ILE A 346 -7.45 17.41 -24.95
C ILE A 346 -7.66 17.02 -23.49
N GLU A 347 -7.29 17.90 -22.57
CA GLU A 347 -7.39 17.68 -21.12
C GLU A 347 -8.83 17.32 -20.72
N ARG A 348 -9.81 18.05 -21.28
CA ARG A 348 -11.24 17.88 -20.96
C ARG A 348 -11.85 16.59 -21.52
N VAL A 349 -11.55 16.26 -22.78
CA VAL A 349 -12.10 15.03 -23.40
C VAL A 349 -11.40 13.79 -22.83
N ARG A 350 -10.10 13.86 -22.52
CA ARG A 350 -9.38 12.78 -21.83
C ARG A 350 -9.94 12.51 -20.45
N HIS A 351 -10.20 13.56 -19.67
CA HIS A 351 -10.90 13.44 -18.40
C HIS A 351 -12.21 12.66 -18.55
N ASP A 352 -13.07 13.07 -19.49
CA ASP A 352 -14.35 12.41 -19.73
C ASP A 352 -14.17 10.94 -20.15
N PHE A 353 -13.16 10.63 -20.98
CA PHE A 353 -12.83 9.27 -21.38
C PHE A 353 -12.39 8.39 -20.21
N TRP A 354 -11.49 8.89 -19.36
CA TRP A 354 -11.03 8.16 -18.17
C TRP A 354 -12.16 7.90 -17.17
N HIS A 355 -13.11 8.83 -17.03
CA HIS A 355 -14.32 8.61 -16.22
C HIS A 355 -15.22 7.50 -16.78
N VAL A 356 -15.44 7.46 -18.10
CA VAL A 356 -16.18 6.36 -18.74
C VAL A 356 -15.46 5.03 -18.51
N GLN A 357 -14.14 4.98 -18.72
CA GLN A 357 -13.34 3.79 -18.47
C GLN A 357 -13.46 3.29 -17.03
N MET A 358 -13.31 4.16 -16.03
CA MET A 358 -13.46 3.79 -14.62
C MET A 358 -14.85 3.24 -14.30
N GLN A 359 -15.90 3.86 -14.85
CA GLN A 359 -17.26 3.41 -14.62
C GLN A 359 -17.51 2.04 -15.25
N LEU A 360 -17.04 1.83 -16.49
CA LEU A 360 -17.11 0.52 -17.14
C LEU A 360 -16.32 -0.53 -16.35
N PHE A 361 -15.14 -0.20 -15.84
CA PHE A 361 -14.37 -1.14 -15.03
C PHE A 361 -15.08 -1.47 -13.71
N LYS A 362 -15.65 -0.48 -13.01
CA LYS A 362 -16.44 -0.72 -11.80
C LYS A 362 -17.60 -1.68 -12.09
N GLU A 363 -18.41 -1.37 -13.10
CA GLU A 363 -19.62 -2.12 -13.44
C GLU A 363 -19.30 -3.54 -13.93
N ASN A 364 -18.28 -3.68 -14.77
CA ASN A 364 -17.95 -4.95 -15.42
C ASN A 364 -16.99 -5.84 -14.62
N PHE A 365 -16.23 -5.26 -13.68
CA PHE A 365 -15.29 -6.02 -12.86
C PHE A 365 -15.61 -5.93 -11.37
N ILE A 366 -15.58 -4.75 -10.75
CA ILE A 366 -15.71 -4.62 -9.29
C ILE A 366 -17.07 -5.13 -8.79
N ASP A 367 -18.16 -4.71 -9.44
CA ASP A 367 -19.51 -5.12 -9.05
C ASP A 367 -19.71 -6.63 -9.31
N VAL A 368 -19.29 -7.13 -10.47
CA VAL A 368 -19.34 -8.56 -10.83
C VAL A 368 -18.54 -9.42 -9.85
N TYR A 369 -17.32 -8.99 -9.50
CA TYR A 369 -16.45 -9.70 -8.57
C TYR A 369 -17.04 -9.75 -7.16
N ASN A 370 -17.56 -8.62 -6.65
CA ASN A 370 -18.22 -8.56 -5.35
C ASN A 370 -19.44 -9.48 -5.30
N ASP A 371 -20.31 -9.41 -6.31
CA ASP A 371 -21.50 -10.26 -6.40
C ASP A 371 -21.11 -11.74 -6.49
N TRP A 372 -20.05 -12.07 -7.23
CA TRP A 372 -19.50 -13.42 -7.31
C TRP A 372 -18.93 -13.91 -5.96
N CYS A 373 -18.22 -13.06 -5.23
CA CYS A 373 -17.74 -13.40 -3.89
C CYS A 373 -18.91 -13.70 -2.95
N HIS A 374 -19.91 -12.80 -2.90
CA HIS A 374 -21.04 -12.93 -1.98
C HIS A 374 -21.91 -14.15 -2.28
N ARG A 375 -22.20 -14.45 -3.56
CA ARG A 375 -22.96 -15.66 -3.95
C ARG A 375 -22.22 -16.96 -3.60
N ASN A 376 -20.90 -16.91 -3.50
CA ASN A 376 -20.06 -18.03 -3.08
C ASN A 376 -19.76 -18.07 -1.57
N GLY A 377 -20.31 -17.16 -0.77
CA GLY A 377 -20.07 -17.08 0.67
C GLY A 377 -18.67 -16.60 1.06
N LEU A 378 -17.99 -15.90 0.14
CA LEU A 378 -16.67 -15.32 0.29
C LEU A 378 -16.76 -13.81 0.49
N LYS A 379 -15.76 -13.22 1.15
CA LYS A 379 -15.53 -11.77 1.11
C LYS A 379 -14.68 -11.41 -0.11
N SER A 380 -14.95 -10.24 -0.68
CA SER A 380 -14.06 -9.65 -1.70
C SER A 380 -12.83 -9.02 -1.03
N ARG A 381 -11.62 -9.50 -1.33
CA ARG A 381 -10.37 -8.79 -1.02
C ARG A 381 -9.69 -8.36 -2.31
N VAL A 382 -9.43 -7.07 -2.48
CA VAL A 382 -8.87 -6.54 -3.72
C VAL A 382 -7.86 -5.45 -3.39
N GLN A 383 -6.71 -5.48 -4.06
CA GLN A 383 -5.81 -4.32 -4.09
C GLN A 383 -6.50 -3.15 -4.80
N ALA A 384 -6.97 -2.19 -4.02
CA ALA A 384 -8.01 -1.25 -4.43
C ALA A 384 -7.46 0.00 -5.15
N TYR A 385 -6.40 -0.16 -5.93
CA TYR A 385 -5.66 0.91 -6.62
C TYR A 385 -5.19 0.44 -8.01
N GLY A 386 -4.58 1.34 -8.78
CA GLY A 386 -4.19 1.09 -10.17
C GLY A 386 -5.00 1.92 -11.17
N HIS A 387 -4.54 1.95 -12.42
CA HIS A 387 -5.05 2.88 -13.44
C HIS A 387 -6.56 2.84 -13.67
N GLN A 388 -7.22 1.68 -13.51
CA GLN A 388 -8.65 1.55 -13.79
C GLN A 388 -9.55 1.96 -12.62
N LEU A 389 -8.97 2.23 -11.44
CA LEU A 389 -9.69 2.38 -10.19
C LEU A 389 -9.66 3.81 -9.66
N HIS A 390 -10.74 4.29 -9.07
CA HIS A 390 -10.69 5.54 -8.31
C HIS A 390 -10.03 5.28 -6.93
N PRO A 391 -8.96 5.99 -6.53
CA PRO A 391 -8.12 5.60 -5.40
C PRO A 391 -8.82 5.64 -4.03
N VAL A 392 -9.83 6.51 -3.84
CA VAL A 392 -10.69 6.51 -2.64
C VAL A 392 -11.94 5.64 -2.81
N GLU A 393 -12.72 5.88 -3.86
CA GLU A 393 -14.06 5.30 -3.99
C GLU A 393 -14.05 3.78 -4.16
N THR A 394 -13.06 3.20 -4.85
CA THR A 394 -13.01 1.75 -5.05
C THR A 394 -12.99 1.00 -3.72
N SER A 395 -12.23 1.50 -2.73
CA SER A 395 -12.16 0.89 -1.40
C SER A 395 -13.49 0.90 -0.65
N MET A 396 -14.44 1.76 -1.04
CA MET A 396 -15.76 1.83 -0.43
C MET A 396 -16.66 0.67 -0.90
N TYR A 397 -16.49 0.24 -2.15
CA TYR A 397 -17.29 -0.82 -2.78
C TYR A 397 -16.93 -2.22 -2.24
N LEU A 398 -15.69 -2.42 -1.78
CA LEU A 398 -15.13 -3.72 -1.40
C LEU A 398 -15.39 -4.10 0.08
N ASP A 399 -15.44 -5.39 0.38
CA ASP A 399 -15.50 -5.89 1.77
C ASP A 399 -14.20 -5.69 2.54
N ILE A 400 -13.07 -6.03 1.92
CA ILE A 400 -11.71 -5.91 2.47
C ILE A 400 -10.85 -5.24 1.39
N PRO A 401 -10.78 -3.90 1.35
CA PRO A 401 -9.84 -3.24 0.48
C PRO A 401 -8.40 -3.46 0.97
N GLU A 402 -7.49 -3.69 0.03
CA GLU A 402 -6.07 -3.94 0.28
C GLU A 402 -5.19 -2.86 -0.38
N CYS A 403 -4.12 -2.47 0.30
CA CYS A 403 -3.02 -1.64 -0.24
C CYS A 403 -1.70 -2.43 -0.23
N GLU A 404 -0.56 -1.75 -0.36
CA GLU A 404 0.76 -2.42 -0.32
C GLU A 404 1.86 -1.58 0.36
N SER A 405 2.87 -2.24 0.89
CA SER A 405 3.99 -1.61 1.58
C SER A 405 5.27 -2.39 1.32
N TRP A 406 6.40 -1.68 1.24
CA TRP A 406 7.65 -2.25 0.78
C TRP A 406 8.80 -1.93 1.72
N ILE A 407 9.77 -2.84 1.77
CA ILE A 407 11.04 -2.60 2.44
C ILE A 407 12.01 -2.03 1.40
N HIS A 408 12.39 -0.78 1.61
CA HIS A 408 13.37 -0.07 0.79
C HIS A 408 14.62 0.27 1.61
N ASP A 409 15.66 0.71 0.91
CA ASP A 409 16.84 1.25 1.59
C ASP A 409 16.46 2.50 2.40
N GLY A 410 17.10 2.64 3.57
CA GLY A 410 16.94 3.80 4.45
C GLY A 410 15.73 3.78 5.37
N ILE A 411 15.02 2.65 5.52
CA ILE A 411 13.93 2.51 6.49
C ILE A 411 14.42 2.92 7.89
N GLY A 412 13.66 3.86 8.48
CA GLY A 412 13.90 4.41 9.81
C GLY A 412 15.16 5.27 9.96
N ARG A 413 15.72 5.76 8.85
CA ARG A 413 16.90 6.63 8.80
C ARG A 413 16.62 7.94 8.11
N VAL A 414 17.50 8.92 8.34
CA VAL A 414 17.45 10.21 7.65
C VAL A 414 17.87 9.98 6.21
N MET A 415 16.93 10.24 5.28
CA MET A 415 17.19 10.26 3.84
C MET A 415 17.48 11.67 3.34
N GLU A 416 18.24 11.74 2.25
CA GLU A 416 18.49 12.98 1.51
C GLU A 416 17.17 13.58 0.96
N PRO A 417 17.09 14.90 0.77
CA PRO A 417 15.92 15.54 0.17
C PRO A 417 15.54 14.91 -1.18
N ASN A 418 14.24 14.91 -1.50
CA ASN A 418 13.66 14.40 -2.76
C ASN A 418 13.77 12.89 -3.02
N GLN A 419 14.19 12.07 -2.05
CA GLN A 419 14.14 10.61 -2.15
C GLN A 419 12.78 10.06 -1.68
N TYR A 420 11.69 10.44 -2.37
CA TYR A 420 10.34 10.15 -1.92
C TYR A 420 10.04 8.64 -1.73
N LEU A 421 10.62 7.80 -2.59
CA LEU A 421 10.45 6.33 -2.57
C LEU A 421 11.43 5.61 -1.63
N SER A 422 12.40 6.31 -1.04
CA SER A 422 13.37 5.70 -0.14
C SER A 422 13.02 6.01 1.31
N GLY A 423 13.32 5.06 2.21
CA GLY A 423 13.07 5.24 3.63
C GLY A 423 11.60 5.54 3.96
N ARG A 424 10.63 5.11 3.14
CA ARG A 424 9.19 5.00 3.46
C ARG A 424 8.77 3.54 3.48
N GLY A 425 8.01 3.16 4.51
CA GLY A 425 7.52 1.78 4.65
C GLY A 425 6.21 1.55 3.88
N TYR A 426 5.30 2.52 3.91
CA TYR A 426 4.07 2.51 3.11
C TYR A 426 4.33 3.04 1.69
N SER A 427 3.45 2.66 0.76
CA SER A 427 3.28 3.35 -0.52
C SER A 427 2.23 4.47 -0.39
N MET A 428 2.15 5.37 -1.38
CA MET A 428 1.16 6.46 -1.37
C MET A 428 -0.30 5.96 -1.38
N VAL A 429 -0.56 4.78 -1.95
CA VAL A 429 -1.93 4.25 -2.06
C VAL A 429 -2.53 3.91 -0.70
N ASN A 430 -1.71 3.65 0.33
CA ASN A 430 -2.21 3.24 1.65
C ASN A 430 -3.16 4.26 2.26
N LYS A 431 -2.83 5.55 2.17
CA LYS A 431 -3.67 6.60 2.75
C LYS A 431 -4.97 6.79 1.96
N PHE A 432 -4.94 6.59 0.64
CA PHE A 432 -6.14 6.58 -0.19
C PHE A 432 -7.07 5.42 0.17
N VAL A 433 -6.53 4.21 0.22
CA VAL A 433 -7.26 2.98 0.53
C VAL A 433 -7.85 3.03 1.95
N SER A 434 -7.06 3.46 2.94
CA SER A 434 -7.54 3.58 4.32
C SER A 434 -8.64 4.63 4.44
N SER A 435 -8.50 5.79 3.78
CA SER A 435 -9.54 6.84 3.78
C SER A 435 -10.85 6.33 3.19
N GLY A 436 -10.81 5.64 2.05
CA GLY A 436 -11.99 5.05 1.41
C GLY A 436 -12.68 4.01 2.30
N ALA A 437 -11.92 3.07 2.85
CA ALA A 437 -12.43 2.07 3.80
C ALA A 437 -13.14 2.73 4.99
N PHE A 438 -12.50 3.74 5.57
CA PHE A 438 -12.96 4.50 6.72
C PHE A 438 -14.20 5.34 6.46
N LEU A 439 -14.32 5.97 5.29
CA LEU A 439 -15.52 6.68 4.83
C LEU A 439 -16.71 5.72 4.68
N ALA A 440 -16.44 4.49 4.24
CA ALA A 440 -17.44 3.43 4.08
C ALA A 440 -17.74 2.64 5.36
N ASN A 441 -17.22 3.05 6.53
CA ASN A 441 -17.32 2.31 7.80
C ASN A 441 -16.78 0.86 7.73
N ARG A 442 -15.82 0.59 6.85
CA ARG A 442 -15.10 -0.69 6.82
C ARG A 442 -14.12 -0.73 7.98
N ASN A 443 -14.04 -1.89 8.61
CA ASN A 443 -13.26 -2.09 9.83
C ASN A 443 -11.88 -2.71 9.57
N ILE A 444 -11.69 -3.27 8.38
CA ILE A 444 -10.44 -3.92 7.96
C ILE A 444 -9.89 -3.15 6.76
N VAL A 445 -8.64 -2.71 6.89
CA VAL A 445 -7.80 -2.21 5.81
C VAL A 445 -6.63 -3.19 5.73
N SER A 446 -6.66 -4.04 4.71
CA SER A 446 -5.63 -5.04 4.50
C SER A 446 -4.42 -4.42 3.79
N CYS A 447 -3.27 -5.04 3.90
CA CYS A 447 -2.07 -4.62 3.19
C CYS A 447 -1.26 -5.85 2.80
N GLU A 448 -0.89 -5.95 1.52
CA GLU A 448 0.31 -6.68 1.13
C GLU A 448 1.49 -6.01 1.83
N GLU A 449 1.96 -6.58 2.93
CA GLU A 449 2.91 -5.93 3.81
C GLU A 449 4.31 -6.51 3.65
N GLN A 450 5.35 -5.65 3.68
CA GLN A 450 6.76 -6.07 3.69
C GLN A 450 7.30 -6.59 2.34
N THR A 451 6.76 -6.14 1.21
CA THR A 451 7.26 -6.55 -0.11
C THR A 451 8.73 -6.16 -0.28
N ASN A 452 9.55 -7.12 -0.70
CA ASN A 452 10.99 -6.93 -0.80
C ASN A 452 11.54 -7.76 -1.96
N VAL A 453 12.03 -7.06 -2.98
CA VAL A 453 12.60 -7.64 -4.20
C VAL A 453 14.09 -7.33 -4.35
N GLY A 454 14.74 -6.88 -3.27
CA GLY A 454 16.17 -6.60 -3.25
C GLY A 454 16.86 -7.27 -2.07
N ASN A 455 16.93 -6.56 -0.94
CA ASN A 455 17.78 -6.87 0.22
C ASN A 455 17.24 -8.01 1.11
N ILE A 456 16.71 -9.08 0.51
CA ILE A 456 15.91 -10.09 1.22
C ILE A 456 16.67 -10.83 2.34
N PHE A 457 17.98 -11.07 2.18
CA PHE A 457 18.82 -11.74 3.18
C PHE A 457 19.51 -10.77 4.16
N GLN A 458 19.44 -9.48 3.89
CA GLN A 458 20.00 -8.42 4.73
C GLN A 458 18.96 -7.80 5.68
N THR A 459 17.68 -7.98 5.36
CA THR A 459 16.56 -7.41 6.11
C THR A 459 16.54 -7.89 7.55
N THR A 460 16.52 -6.94 8.47
CA THR A 460 16.48 -7.17 9.93
C THR A 460 15.04 -7.18 10.43
N LEU A 461 14.80 -7.84 11.58
CA LEU A 461 13.48 -7.83 12.21
C LEU A 461 13.08 -6.44 12.72
N GLU A 462 14.05 -5.56 12.99
CA GLU A 462 13.84 -4.15 13.34
C GLU A 462 13.34 -3.31 12.15
N GLU A 463 13.90 -3.50 10.95
CA GLU A 463 13.40 -2.88 9.71
C GLU A 463 11.99 -3.38 9.37
N VAL A 464 11.73 -4.67 9.61
CA VAL A 464 10.39 -5.26 9.49
C VAL A 464 9.40 -4.56 10.42
N LYS A 465 9.78 -4.35 11.69
CA LYS A 465 8.96 -3.62 12.67
C LYS A 465 8.63 -2.20 12.20
N VAL A 466 9.64 -1.41 11.86
CA VAL A 466 9.45 0.01 11.49
C VAL A 466 8.62 0.15 10.22
N THR A 467 8.84 -0.72 9.23
CA THR A 467 8.01 -0.76 8.01
C THR A 467 6.54 -1.00 8.37
N GLY A 468 6.28 -2.00 9.24
CA GLY A 468 4.94 -2.34 9.68
C GLY A 468 4.26 -1.23 10.49
N ASP A 469 4.97 -0.59 11.42
CA ASP A 469 4.41 0.50 12.23
C ASP A 469 4.01 1.71 11.37
N ARG A 470 4.82 2.01 10.35
CA ARG A 470 4.52 3.07 9.39
C ARG A 470 3.35 2.73 8.50
N SER A 471 3.22 1.47 8.08
CA SER A 471 2.00 1.01 7.42
C SER A 471 0.77 1.23 8.32
N ASN A 472 0.84 0.91 9.61
CA ASN A 472 -0.26 1.19 10.54
C ASN A 472 -0.59 2.68 10.68
N LEU A 473 0.41 3.58 10.62
CA LEU A 473 0.20 5.03 10.68
C LEU A 473 -0.60 5.57 9.48
N SER A 474 -0.47 4.94 8.31
CA SER A 474 -1.29 5.27 7.14
C SER A 474 -2.76 4.82 7.27
N GLY A 475 -3.09 3.97 8.25
CA GLY A 475 -4.45 3.46 8.52
C GLY A 475 -4.62 1.95 8.29
N VAL A 476 -3.56 1.24 7.88
CA VAL A 476 -3.57 -0.23 7.74
C VAL A 476 -3.78 -0.88 9.10
N ASN A 477 -4.60 -1.93 9.17
CA ASN A 477 -4.86 -2.65 10.41
C ASN A 477 -4.96 -4.17 10.25
N HIS A 478 -4.62 -4.72 9.08
CA HIS A 478 -4.51 -6.16 8.85
C HIS A 478 -3.38 -6.45 7.85
N SER A 479 -2.39 -7.25 8.26
CA SER A 479 -1.22 -7.53 7.43
C SER A 479 -1.35 -8.87 6.70
N VAL A 480 -1.03 -8.87 5.41
CA VAL A 480 -0.76 -10.05 4.60
C VAL A 480 0.70 -9.97 4.17
N LEU A 481 1.58 -10.67 4.89
CA LEU A 481 3.02 -10.56 4.71
C LEU A 481 3.45 -11.14 3.37
N HIS A 482 4.19 -10.36 2.59
CA HIS A 482 4.80 -10.74 1.32
C HIS A 482 6.27 -11.16 1.57
N GLY A 483 6.64 -12.43 1.48
CA GLY A 483 5.76 -13.60 1.41
C GLY A 483 6.40 -14.84 2.03
N PHE A 484 5.59 -15.82 2.40
CA PHE A 484 6.08 -17.14 2.79
C PHE A 484 6.19 -17.99 1.52
N ASN A 485 7.41 -18.34 1.10
CA ASN A 485 7.59 -19.16 -0.08
C ASN A 485 7.50 -20.63 0.30
N TYR A 486 6.57 -21.38 -0.30
CA TYR A 486 6.54 -22.83 -0.15
C TYR A 486 7.88 -23.40 -0.61
N SER A 487 8.52 -24.17 0.26
CA SER A 487 9.80 -24.79 -0.05
C SER A 487 9.97 -26.13 0.68
N PRO A 488 10.10 -27.25 -0.05
CA PRO A 488 10.30 -28.56 0.57
C PRO A 488 11.63 -28.64 1.32
N ARG A 489 11.64 -29.33 2.47
CA ARG A 489 12.85 -29.52 3.31
C ARG A 489 14.06 -30.12 2.61
N GLN A 490 13.86 -30.87 1.55
CA GLN A 490 14.94 -31.52 0.78
C GLN A 490 15.72 -30.52 -0.09
N LYS A 491 15.20 -29.30 -0.30
CA LYS A 491 15.90 -28.25 -1.04
C LYS A 491 17.12 -27.78 -0.25
N ASP A 492 18.03 -27.05 -0.92
CA ASP A 492 19.14 -26.39 -0.23
C ASP A 492 18.65 -25.43 0.86
N PHE A 493 19.58 -24.97 1.69
CA PHE A 493 19.32 -24.12 2.85
C PHE A 493 18.43 -22.90 2.55
N PHE A 494 18.53 -22.26 1.38
CA PHE A 494 17.71 -21.09 1.09
C PHE A 494 16.29 -21.46 0.64
N GLY A 495 16.09 -22.65 0.08
CA GLY A 495 14.81 -23.12 -0.41
C GLY A 495 14.42 -22.55 -1.78
N TRP A 496 13.14 -22.65 -2.12
CA TRP A 496 12.54 -21.96 -3.26
C TRP A 496 12.13 -20.54 -2.86
N ILE A 497 12.56 -19.55 -3.64
CA ILE A 497 12.28 -18.14 -3.38
C ILE A 497 11.93 -17.47 -4.70
N GLN A 498 10.69 -17.01 -4.81
CA GLN A 498 10.28 -16.12 -5.89
C GLN A 498 10.44 -14.65 -5.48
N PHE A 499 10.00 -14.33 -4.25
CA PHE A 499 10.06 -12.98 -3.71
C PHE A 499 10.48 -13.01 -2.23
N GLY A 500 11.05 -11.91 -1.74
CA GLY A 500 11.12 -11.65 -0.31
C GLY A 500 9.86 -10.93 0.17
N THR A 501 9.81 -10.47 1.42
CA THR A 501 10.80 -10.64 2.49
C THR A 501 10.96 -12.12 2.87
N TYR A 502 12.17 -12.52 3.26
CA TYR A 502 12.50 -13.92 3.54
C TYR A 502 11.93 -14.40 4.89
N PHE A 503 10.60 -14.42 5.01
CA PHE A 503 9.84 -15.03 6.11
C PHE A 503 9.89 -16.55 5.98
N ASN A 504 11.01 -17.13 6.40
CA ASN A 504 11.29 -18.56 6.29
C ASN A 504 11.96 -19.07 7.56
N GLU A 505 11.72 -20.33 7.94
CA GLU A 505 12.28 -20.95 9.14
C GLU A 505 13.81 -21.04 9.17
N ASN A 506 14.46 -20.94 8.01
CA ASN A 506 15.90 -20.94 7.88
C ASN A 506 16.51 -19.56 8.14
N ASN A 507 15.71 -18.50 8.22
CA ASN A 507 16.21 -17.17 8.55
C ASN A 507 16.79 -17.13 9.97
N THR A 508 17.91 -16.44 10.17
CA THR A 508 18.60 -16.36 11.49
C THR A 508 17.73 -15.71 12.55
N TRP A 509 16.88 -14.76 12.18
CA TRP A 509 15.95 -14.10 13.10
C TRP A 509 14.61 -14.82 13.26
N TRP A 510 14.33 -15.91 12.53
CA TRP A 510 13.06 -16.65 12.64
C TRP A 510 12.71 -17.09 14.07
N PRO A 511 13.65 -17.55 14.93
CA PRO A 511 13.34 -17.89 16.31
C PRO A 511 12.74 -16.73 17.13
N TYR A 512 12.93 -15.48 16.69
CA TYR A 512 12.49 -14.27 17.36
C TYR A 512 11.31 -13.58 16.65
N VAL A 513 10.78 -14.16 15.57
CA VAL A 513 9.67 -13.55 14.83
C VAL A 513 8.37 -13.54 15.64
N ARG A 514 8.20 -14.50 16.56
CA ARG A 514 6.97 -14.66 17.33
C ARG A 514 6.64 -13.43 18.20
N PRO A 515 7.57 -12.86 18.98
CA PRO A 515 7.36 -11.57 19.65
C PRO A 515 6.82 -10.47 18.72
N TRP A 516 7.37 -10.35 17.51
CA TRP A 516 6.89 -9.36 16.54
C TRP A 516 5.49 -9.69 16.01
N MET A 517 5.19 -10.96 15.73
CA MET A 517 3.86 -11.40 15.30
C MET A 517 2.79 -11.12 16.37
N ASP A 518 3.10 -11.41 17.63
CA ASP A 518 2.20 -11.10 18.75
C ASP A 518 2.03 -9.59 18.90
N TYR A 519 3.10 -8.80 18.83
CA TYR A 519 3.04 -7.33 18.79
C TYR A 519 2.08 -6.82 17.72
N LYS A 520 2.27 -7.26 16.47
CA LYS A 520 1.46 -6.84 15.33
C LYS A 520 -0.01 -7.28 15.47
N ALA A 521 -0.25 -8.44 16.10
CA ALA A 521 -1.60 -8.91 16.38
C ALA A 521 -2.32 -8.02 17.40
N ARG A 522 -1.62 -7.52 18.44
CA ARG A 522 -2.19 -6.60 19.42
C ARG A 522 -2.48 -5.22 18.82
N VAL A 523 -1.56 -4.71 18.00
CA VAL A 523 -1.77 -3.48 17.20
C VAL A 523 -3.03 -3.63 16.36
N SER A 524 -3.11 -4.69 15.53
CA SER A 524 -4.26 -4.95 14.66
C SER A 524 -5.56 -5.11 15.45
N ALA A 525 -5.54 -5.83 16.58
CA ALA A 525 -6.71 -5.99 17.44
C ALA A 525 -7.25 -4.68 17.98
N LEU A 526 -6.39 -3.76 18.41
CA LEU A 526 -6.83 -2.46 18.90
C LEU A 526 -7.35 -1.57 17.78
N LEU A 527 -6.65 -1.51 16.65
CA LEU A 527 -7.01 -0.67 15.51
C LEU A 527 -8.29 -1.15 14.82
N GLN A 528 -8.48 -2.46 14.66
CA GLN A 528 -9.73 -3.06 14.15
C GLN A 528 -10.88 -2.95 15.17
N ASN A 529 -10.63 -2.54 16.41
CA ASN A 529 -11.68 -2.34 17.41
C ASN A 529 -11.86 -0.89 17.83
N SER A 530 -11.42 0.03 16.98
CA SER A 530 -11.48 1.47 17.22
C SER A 530 -11.81 2.23 15.93
N VAL A 531 -12.38 3.42 16.07
CA VAL A 531 -12.72 4.31 14.96
C VAL A 531 -11.63 5.37 14.86
N TYR A 532 -10.86 5.37 13.77
CA TYR A 532 -9.91 6.44 13.45
C TYR A 532 -10.61 7.79 13.42
N GLN A 533 -10.02 8.82 14.00
CA GLN A 533 -10.59 10.16 14.03
C GLN A 533 -9.85 11.09 13.08
N ALA A 534 -10.61 11.78 12.23
CA ALA A 534 -10.11 12.79 11.31
C ALA A 534 -11.07 13.97 11.32
N ASP A 535 -10.54 15.17 11.56
CA ASP A 535 -11.28 16.43 11.53
C ASP A 535 -10.96 17.28 10.29
N ILE A 536 -9.96 16.86 9.52
CA ILE A 536 -9.53 17.48 8.27
C ILE A 536 -9.83 16.53 7.10
N ALA A 537 -10.57 17.01 6.11
CA ALA A 537 -10.68 16.35 4.81
C ALA A 537 -9.66 16.98 3.86
N ILE A 538 -9.00 16.18 3.03
CA ILE A 538 -8.12 16.65 1.96
C ILE A 538 -8.74 16.25 0.62
N LEU A 539 -9.05 17.23 -0.23
CA LEU A 539 -9.38 16.98 -1.63
C LEU A 539 -8.09 17.09 -2.45
N PRO A 540 -7.52 15.95 -2.89
CA PRO A 540 -6.41 15.94 -3.83
C PRO A 540 -6.87 16.40 -5.22
N PRO A 541 -5.97 16.97 -6.05
CA PRO A 541 -6.31 17.47 -7.39
C PRO A 541 -6.33 16.31 -8.41
N LEU A 542 -7.05 15.24 -8.09
CA LEU A 542 -7.07 14.02 -8.92
C LEU A 542 -7.64 14.30 -10.31
N GLU A 543 -8.71 15.10 -10.39
CA GLU A 543 -9.35 15.42 -11.67
C GLU A 543 -8.45 16.28 -12.56
N ASP A 544 -7.74 17.24 -11.98
CA ASP A 544 -6.73 18.04 -12.69
C ASP A 544 -5.54 17.15 -13.13
N LEU A 545 -5.03 16.30 -12.23
CA LEU A 545 -3.96 15.35 -12.51
C LEU A 545 -4.31 14.44 -13.70
N TRP A 546 -5.52 13.86 -13.72
CA TRP A 546 -5.94 12.96 -14.79
C TRP A 546 -6.16 13.67 -16.12
N SER A 547 -6.58 14.93 -16.08
CA SER A 547 -6.72 15.75 -17.27
C SER A 547 -5.35 16.06 -17.90
N ILE A 548 -4.37 16.46 -17.07
CA ILE A 548 -3.06 16.96 -17.52
C ILE A 548 -2.07 15.82 -17.81
N HIS A 549 -1.97 14.87 -16.88
CA HIS A 549 -0.92 13.83 -16.88
C HIS A 549 -1.46 12.42 -17.16
N GLY A 550 -2.78 12.24 -17.19
CA GLY A 550 -3.40 10.93 -17.26
C GLY A 550 -3.53 10.26 -15.88
N MET A 551 -4.01 9.03 -15.86
CA MET A 551 -4.23 8.30 -14.61
C MET A 551 -2.89 7.96 -13.97
N GLN A 552 -2.69 8.37 -12.70
CA GLN A 552 -1.47 8.15 -11.91
C GLN A 552 -1.88 7.58 -10.55
N ARG A 553 -2.08 6.26 -10.48
CA ARG A 553 -2.83 5.61 -9.37
C ARG A 553 -2.16 4.34 -8.84
N ASP A 554 -0.99 4.04 -9.38
CA ASP A 554 -0.14 2.94 -8.96
C ASP A 554 0.56 3.29 -7.64
N PRO A 555 1.09 2.29 -6.92
CA PRO A 555 1.96 2.48 -5.75
C PRO A 555 3.24 3.29 -6.05
N TYR A 556 3.58 3.47 -7.32
CA TYR A 556 4.79 4.16 -7.80
C TYR A 556 4.46 4.95 -9.07
N PRO A 557 3.63 6.01 -8.98
CA PRO A 557 3.19 6.76 -10.15
C PRO A 557 4.39 7.43 -10.84
N GLY A 558 4.37 7.49 -12.17
CA GLY A 558 5.39 8.19 -12.95
C GLY A 558 5.47 9.69 -12.63
N VAL A 559 4.36 10.29 -12.18
CA VAL A 559 4.25 11.68 -11.77
C VAL A 559 3.48 11.80 -10.45
N THR A 560 4.07 12.50 -9.48
CA THR A 560 3.36 12.94 -8.26
C THR A 560 2.93 14.40 -8.45
N TYR A 561 1.64 14.68 -8.29
CA TYR A 561 1.06 16.01 -8.52
C TYR A 561 0.10 16.45 -7.41
N PRO A 562 0.34 17.62 -6.77
CA PRO A 562 1.59 18.38 -6.79
C PRO A 562 2.74 17.57 -6.18
N ALA A 563 3.99 18.00 -6.34
CA ALA A 563 5.17 17.25 -5.89
C ALA A 563 5.15 16.86 -4.40
N TYR A 564 4.41 17.61 -3.58
CA TYR A 564 4.28 17.38 -2.13
C TYR A 564 3.05 16.56 -1.73
N ALA A 565 2.25 16.08 -2.69
CA ALA A 565 0.93 15.48 -2.42
C ALA A 565 0.97 14.39 -1.34
N ASN A 566 2.04 13.60 -1.35
CA ASN A 566 2.20 12.48 -0.44
C ASN A 566 2.76 12.85 0.94
N ASP A 567 3.30 14.05 1.12
CA ASP A 567 3.89 14.49 2.39
C ASP A 567 2.86 15.22 3.27
N LEU A 568 1.78 15.76 2.69
CA LEU A 568 0.83 16.60 3.40
C LEU A 568 0.14 15.85 4.56
N TRP A 569 -0.34 14.64 4.31
CA TRP A 569 -1.02 13.86 5.36
C TRP A 569 -0.05 13.45 6.48
N GLU A 570 1.23 13.26 6.16
CA GLU A 570 2.27 12.96 7.16
C GLU A 570 2.41 14.15 8.12
N ALA A 571 2.56 15.36 7.58
CA ALA A 571 2.71 16.56 8.39
C ALA A 571 1.49 16.87 9.26
N VAL A 572 0.28 16.57 8.77
CA VAL A 572 -0.95 16.63 9.56
C VAL A 572 -0.86 15.74 10.80
N GLN A 573 -0.44 14.48 10.63
CA GLN A 573 -0.32 13.51 11.73
C GLN A 573 0.89 13.76 12.64
N GLN A 574 2.03 14.20 12.09
CA GLN A 574 3.21 14.64 12.84
C GLN A 574 2.89 15.84 13.74
N SER A 575 1.84 16.61 13.42
CA SER A 575 1.39 17.78 14.18
C SER A 575 0.17 17.50 15.07
N GLY A 576 -0.24 16.24 15.20
CA GLY A 576 -1.30 15.80 16.13
C GLY A 576 -2.74 15.91 15.61
N ASN A 577 -2.94 16.23 14.33
CA ASN A 577 -4.26 16.18 13.67
C ASN A 577 -4.50 14.83 12.97
N GLY A 578 -5.74 14.57 12.58
CA GLY A 578 -6.10 13.42 11.74
C GLY A 578 -6.77 13.89 10.44
N CYS A 579 -6.47 13.22 9.33
CA CYS A 579 -7.06 13.54 8.03
C CYS A 579 -7.48 12.30 7.24
N ASP A 580 -8.42 12.50 6.32
CA ASP A 580 -8.79 11.55 5.28
C ASP A 580 -8.69 12.22 3.90
N TYR A 581 -8.29 11.47 2.88
CA TYR A 581 -8.53 11.88 1.49
C TYR A 581 -10.01 11.68 1.14
N VAL A 582 -10.60 12.64 0.42
CA VAL A 582 -12.00 12.58 -0.05
C VAL A 582 -12.08 12.78 -1.55
N SER A 583 -13.15 12.26 -2.19
CA SER A 583 -13.49 12.57 -3.58
C SER A 583 -14.55 13.66 -3.67
N GLU A 584 -14.74 14.23 -4.86
CA GLU A 584 -15.85 15.15 -5.14
C GLU A 584 -17.22 14.52 -4.83
N LYS A 585 -17.39 13.21 -5.10
CA LYS A 585 -18.61 12.47 -4.81
C LYS A 585 -18.87 12.38 -3.30
N VAL A 586 -17.83 12.13 -2.49
CA VAL A 586 -17.91 12.16 -1.02
C VAL A 586 -18.34 13.54 -0.54
N ILE A 587 -17.73 14.61 -1.04
CA ILE A 587 -18.10 15.99 -0.68
C ILE A 587 -19.57 16.25 -1.05
N CYS A 588 -19.95 16.03 -2.30
CA CYS A 588 -21.31 16.25 -2.80
C CYS A 588 -22.39 15.53 -2.00
N GLN A 589 -22.14 14.26 -1.65
CA GLN A 589 -23.07 13.40 -0.91
C GLN A 589 -23.03 13.62 0.61
N SER A 590 -22.10 14.43 1.11
CA SER A 590 -22.04 14.78 2.52
C SER A 590 -23.20 15.67 2.94
N SER A 591 -23.63 15.48 4.18
CA SER A 591 -24.50 16.44 4.85
C SER A 591 -23.66 17.57 5.45
N VAL A 592 -24.23 18.77 5.50
CA VAL A 592 -23.58 19.97 6.05
C VAL A 592 -24.45 20.51 7.17
N ALA A 593 -23.89 20.60 8.38
CA ALA A 593 -24.57 21.22 9.52
C ALA A 593 -23.56 21.65 10.60
N GLY A 594 -23.77 22.83 11.19
CA GLY A 594 -23.00 23.33 12.33
C GLY A 594 -21.49 23.43 12.06
N GLY A 595 -21.12 23.92 10.88
CA GLY A 595 -19.73 24.05 10.44
C GLY A 595 -19.02 22.74 10.16
N ARG A 596 -19.77 21.66 9.88
CA ARG A 596 -19.20 20.32 9.68
C ARG A 596 -19.68 19.69 8.38
N LEU A 597 -18.75 19.10 7.63
CA LEU A 597 -19.00 18.23 6.49
C LEU A 597 -19.06 16.78 7.02
N ARG A 598 -20.17 16.07 6.79
CA ARG A 598 -20.42 14.75 7.37
C ARG A 598 -20.74 13.71 6.30
N PHE A 599 -19.95 12.65 6.25
CA PHE A 599 -20.15 11.50 5.38
C PHE A 599 -20.07 10.21 6.21
N GLY A 600 -21.12 9.39 6.22
CA GLY A 600 -21.18 8.20 7.07
C GLY A 600 -20.95 8.53 8.55
N SER A 601 -19.97 7.89 9.18
CA SER A 601 -19.55 8.22 10.55
C SER A 601 -18.53 9.37 10.64
N ARG A 602 -17.99 9.80 9.50
CA ARG A 602 -16.92 10.81 9.41
C ARG A 602 -17.48 12.22 9.53
N SER A 603 -16.67 13.11 10.09
CA SER A 603 -17.09 14.48 10.31
C SER A 603 -15.91 15.46 10.36
N TYR A 604 -15.85 16.35 9.38
CA TYR A 604 -14.73 17.27 9.17
C TYR A 604 -15.11 18.71 9.49
N LYS A 605 -14.21 19.46 10.12
CA LYS A 605 -14.31 20.92 10.37
C LYS A 605 -13.57 21.73 9.31
N THR A 606 -12.56 21.13 8.69
CA THR A 606 -11.69 21.77 7.71
C THR A 606 -11.63 20.93 6.44
N LEU A 607 -11.66 21.58 5.28
CA LEU A 607 -11.39 20.99 3.98
C LEU A 607 -10.14 21.66 3.39
N LEU A 608 -9.09 20.90 3.15
CA LEU A 608 -7.92 21.34 2.41
C LEU A 608 -8.12 21.02 0.92
N LEU A 609 -7.96 22.02 0.05
CA LEU A 609 -7.94 21.84 -1.39
C LEU A 609 -6.48 21.89 -1.83
N MET A 610 -5.91 20.73 -2.18
CA MET A 610 -4.52 20.62 -2.59
C MET A 610 -4.39 21.01 -4.06
N GLU A 611 -4.04 22.26 -4.36
CA GLU A 611 -3.88 22.78 -5.73
C GLU A 611 -5.03 22.49 -6.71
N VAL A 612 -6.25 22.36 -6.20
CA VAL A 612 -7.44 22.08 -7.01
C VAL A 612 -7.79 23.31 -7.86
N GLU A 613 -7.79 23.15 -9.18
CA GLU A 613 -8.23 24.17 -10.13
C GLU A 613 -9.66 23.92 -10.62
N SER A 614 -10.02 22.64 -10.78
CA SER A 614 -11.26 22.23 -11.42
C SER A 614 -12.17 21.51 -10.44
N LEU A 615 -13.48 21.78 -10.52
CA LEU A 615 -14.52 21.12 -9.73
C LEU A 615 -15.76 20.87 -10.57
N GLU A 616 -16.55 19.87 -10.23
CA GLU A 616 -17.95 19.84 -10.65
C GLU A 616 -18.71 21.03 -10.02
N PRO A 617 -19.61 21.72 -10.74
CA PRO A 617 -20.38 22.83 -10.17
C PRO A 617 -21.20 22.45 -8.93
N ARG A 618 -21.59 21.17 -8.80
CA ARG A 618 -22.27 20.65 -7.61
C ARG A 618 -21.34 20.56 -6.40
N THR A 619 -20.08 20.20 -6.60
CA THR A 619 -19.06 20.16 -5.55
C THR A 619 -18.75 21.57 -5.07
N ALA A 620 -18.55 22.52 -6.00
CA ALA A 620 -18.38 23.93 -5.65
C ALA A 620 -19.56 24.47 -4.82
N ALA A 621 -20.80 24.13 -5.19
CA ALA A 621 -21.98 24.51 -4.42
C ALA A 621 -22.00 23.89 -3.02
N ARG A 622 -21.62 22.62 -2.88
CA ARG A 622 -21.56 21.96 -1.57
C ARG A 622 -20.45 22.53 -0.68
N ILE A 623 -19.32 22.90 -1.26
CA ILE A 623 -18.26 23.63 -0.56
C ILE A 623 -18.78 24.99 -0.07
N ALA A 624 -19.56 25.70 -0.90
CA ALA A 624 -20.20 26.95 -0.51
C ALA A 624 -21.14 26.76 0.70
N ASP A 625 -21.97 25.71 0.68
CA ASP A 625 -22.85 25.36 1.81
C ASP A 625 -22.03 25.12 3.08
N PHE A 626 -20.93 24.37 2.97
CA PHE A 626 -20.04 24.05 4.09
C PHE A 626 -19.44 25.30 4.73
N VAL A 627 -18.92 26.23 3.92
CA VAL A 627 -18.38 27.51 4.39
C VAL A 627 -19.46 28.38 5.03
N ALA A 628 -20.64 28.46 4.38
CA ALA A 628 -21.78 29.20 4.89
C ALA A 628 -22.24 28.69 6.26
N ALA A 629 -22.21 27.36 6.45
CA ALA A 629 -22.55 26.71 7.71
C ALA A 629 -21.50 26.88 8.82
N GLY A 630 -20.33 27.46 8.54
CA GLY A 630 -19.25 27.69 9.52
C GLY A 630 -18.02 26.82 9.34
N GLY A 631 -17.96 26.00 8.29
CA GLY A 631 -16.79 25.19 7.96
C GLY A 631 -15.64 26.04 7.42
N ARG A 632 -14.42 25.52 7.51
CA ARG A 632 -13.22 26.16 6.95
C ARG A 632 -12.74 25.44 5.70
N VAL A 633 -12.39 26.21 4.68
CA VAL A 633 -11.73 25.73 3.46
C VAL A 633 -10.39 26.45 3.32
N ILE A 634 -9.33 25.68 3.12
CA ILE A 634 -7.99 26.22 2.85
C ILE A 634 -7.56 25.71 1.48
N ALA A 635 -7.45 26.64 0.53
CA ALA A 635 -6.99 26.38 -0.81
C ALA A 635 -5.46 26.56 -0.87
N ILE A 636 -4.73 25.47 -1.10
CA ILE A 636 -3.27 25.46 -1.12
C ILE A 636 -2.80 25.72 -2.55
N GLY A 637 -2.06 26.81 -2.76
CA GLY A 637 -1.48 27.20 -4.05
C GLY A 637 -2.50 27.76 -5.06
N LYS A 638 -3.61 27.05 -5.29
CA LYS A 638 -4.62 27.40 -6.31
C LYS A 638 -6.02 27.46 -5.72
N VAL A 639 -6.83 28.35 -6.29
CA VAL A 639 -8.26 28.47 -5.98
C VAL A 639 -9.05 27.90 -7.15
N PRO A 640 -10.06 27.04 -6.90
CA PRO A 640 -10.86 26.47 -7.99
C PRO A 640 -11.58 27.55 -8.79
N HIS A 641 -11.50 27.45 -10.11
CA HIS A 641 -12.09 28.43 -11.04
C HIS A 641 -12.58 27.81 -12.36
N LYS A 642 -12.39 26.50 -12.55
CA LYS A 642 -12.78 25.75 -13.75
C LYS A 642 -13.78 24.66 -13.44
N GLY A 643 -14.61 24.33 -14.42
CA GLY A 643 -15.47 23.16 -14.44
C GLY A 643 -14.80 21.98 -15.11
N LEU A 644 -15.25 20.76 -14.78
CA LEU A 644 -14.74 19.52 -15.36
C LEU A 644 -15.43 19.11 -16.66
N GLY A 645 -14.71 18.35 -17.48
CA GLY A 645 -15.18 17.77 -18.74
C GLY A 645 -15.33 18.75 -19.90
N PHE A 646 -15.65 18.21 -21.08
CA PHE A 646 -15.69 18.97 -22.34
C PHE A 646 -17.03 19.63 -22.60
N ARG A 647 -18.12 18.88 -22.40
CA ARG A 647 -19.47 19.36 -22.67
C ARG A 647 -19.83 20.53 -21.75
N ASP A 648 -20.32 21.61 -22.36
CA ASP A 648 -20.73 22.85 -21.69
C ASP A 648 -19.61 23.50 -20.85
N ALA A 649 -18.34 23.26 -21.20
CA ALA A 649 -17.15 23.68 -20.45
C ALA A 649 -17.19 25.15 -20.03
N ALA A 650 -17.40 26.08 -20.97
CA ALA A 650 -17.45 27.51 -20.67
C ALA A 650 -18.55 27.88 -19.66
N ALA A 651 -19.71 27.21 -19.72
CA ALA A 651 -20.80 27.45 -18.77
C ALA A 651 -20.49 26.86 -17.38
N LYS A 652 -19.83 25.69 -17.33
CA LYS A 652 -19.37 25.08 -16.07
C LYS A 652 -18.27 25.91 -15.42
N ASP A 653 -17.28 26.38 -16.18
CA ASP A 653 -16.21 27.27 -15.72
C ASP A 653 -16.82 28.54 -15.10
N ALA A 654 -17.69 29.22 -15.84
CA ALA A 654 -18.37 30.42 -15.35
C ALA A 654 -19.15 30.15 -14.05
N ARG A 655 -19.79 28.98 -13.93
CA ARG A 655 -20.56 28.60 -12.74
C ARG A 655 -19.67 28.31 -11.54
N VAL A 656 -18.59 27.53 -11.71
CA VAL A 656 -17.64 27.24 -10.63
C VAL A 656 -17.01 28.55 -10.15
N LYS A 657 -16.49 29.35 -11.08
CA LYS A 657 -15.87 30.64 -10.76
C LYS A 657 -16.84 31.55 -10.00
N ALA A 658 -18.08 31.69 -10.47
CA ALA A 658 -19.07 32.55 -9.82
C ALA A 658 -19.43 32.07 -8.39
N ILE A 659 -19.46 30.75 -8.15
CA ILE A 659 -19.70 30.20 -6.81
C ILE A 659 -18.51 30.48 -5.90
N ILE A 660 -17.29 30.16 -6.34
CA ILE A 660 -16.08 30.29 -5.53
C ILE A 660 -15.76 31.76 -5.25
N ASP A 661 -15.82 32.65 -6.24
CA ASP A 661 -15.63 34.09 -6.06
C ASP A 661 -16.60 34.65 -5.01
N ARG A 662 -17.88 34.21 -5.05
CA ARG A 662 -18.89 34.64 -4.08
C ARG A 662 -18.55 34.15 -2.68
N VAL A 663 -18.14 32.89 -2.53
CA VAL A 663 -17.77 32.31 -1.23
C VAL A 663 -16.58 33.04 -0.63
N VAL A 664 -15.53 33.28 -1.42
CA VAL A 664 -14.33 34.02 -1.00
C VAL A 664 -14.70 35.45 -0.60
N ALA A 665 -15.53 36.15 -1.38
CA ALA A 665 -15.95 37.50 -1.06
C ALA A 665 -16.87 37.60 0.18
N THR A 666 -17.71 36.59 0.40
CA THR A 666 -18.69 36.60 1.50
C THR A 666 -18.08 36.13 2.83
N TRP A 667 -17.16 35.17 2.78
CA TRP A 667 -16.53 34.58 3.97
C TRP A 667 -14.99 34.49 3.83
N PRO A 668 -14.30 35.64 3.71
CA PRO A 668 -12.85 35.67 3.49
C PRO A 668 -12.03 35.03 4.62
N ASP A 669 -12.55 34.99 5.86
CA ASP A 669 -11.88 34.36 7.01
C ASP A 669 -12.10 32.83 7.08
N ARG A 670 -12.98 32.29 6.23
CA ARG A 670 -13.35 30.85 6.23
C ARG A 670 -12.95 30.14 4.95
N PHE A 671 -12.89 30.84 3.83
CA PHE A 671 -12.27 30.35 2.60
C PHE A 671 -11.00 31.15 2.36
N VAL A 672 -9.85 30.54 2.63
CA VAL A 672 -8.55 31.21 2.55
C VAL A 672 -7.67 30.54 1.50
N ARG A 673 -6.81 31.32 0.85
CA ARG A 673 -5.74 30.81 0.00
C ARG A 673 -4.42 30.94 0.75
N VAL A 674 -3.64 29.87 0.76
CA VAL A 674 -2.27 29.84 1.27
C VAL A 674 -1.32 29.45 0.15
N ASP A 675 -0.04 29.81 0.27
CA ASP A 675 0.98 29.36 -0.68
C ASP A 675 1.34 27.89 -0.45
N ALA A 676 1.69 27.20 -1.54
CA ALA A 676 2.15 25.81 -1.49
C ALA A 676 3.53 25.71 -0.79
N PRO A 677 3.80 24.61 -0.06
CA PRO A 677 5.06 24.42 0.66
C PRO A 677 6.26 24.37 -0.29
N GLN A 678 7.38 24.94 0.16
CA GLN A 678 8.67 24.93 -0.56
C GLN A 678 9.68 24.05 0.20
N GLY A 679 9.44 22.73 0.23
CA GLY A 679 10.35 21.72 0.80
C GLY A 679 10.07 21.33 2.26
N ASP A 680 10.03 22.27 3.21
CA ASP A 680 9.72 21.96 4.61
C ASP A 680 8.22 21.83 4.87
N MET A 681 7.68 20.65 4.56
CA MET A 681 6.26 20.36 4.73
C MET A 681 5.80 20.43 6.20
N LEU A 682 6.60 19.93 7.15
CA LEU A 682 6.22 19.91 8.56
C LEU A 682 6.20 21.33 9.14
N GLY A 683 7.23 22.13 8.91
CA GLY A 683 7.25 23.53 9.34
C GLY A 683 6.15 24.37 8.69
N TRP A 684 5.89 24.16 7.39
CA TRP A 684 4.79 24.81 6.68
C TRP A 684 3.43 24.47 7.30
N TYR A 685 3.15 23.18 7.53
CA TYR A 685 1.86 22.78 8.11
C TYR A 685 1.69 23.32 9.53
N ARG A 686 2.75 23.34 10.36
CA ARG A 686 2.68 23.92 11.72
C ARG A 686 2.33 25.40 11.70
N THR A 687 2.89 26.14 10.75
CA THR A 687 2.57 27.56 10.57
C THR A 687 1.08 27.73 10.22
N LEU A 688 0.61 26.94 9.26
CA LEU A 688 -0.81 26.90 8.86
C LEU A 688 -1.74 26.47 10.01
N GLN A 689 -1.34 25.46 10.78
CA GLN A 689 -2.08 24.97 11.95
C GLN A 689 -2.26 26.08 12.99
N ALA A 690 -1.20 26.82 13.28
CA ALA A 690 -1.21 27.93 14.24
C ALA A 690 -2.01 29.13 13.73
N GLU A 691 -1.75 29.56 12.49
CA GLU A 691 -2.38 30.74 11.86
C GLU A 691 -3.90 30.59 11.79
N TYR A 692 -4.38 29.40 11.41
CA TYR A 692 -5.81 29.15 11.26
C TYR A 692 -6.43 28.47 12.48
N GLY A 693 -5.68 28.18 13.53
CA GLY A 693 -6.19 27.52 14.74
C GLY A 693 -6.80 26.14 14.45
N LEU A 694 -6.09 25.31 13.68
CA LEU A 694 -6.48 23.91 13.46
C LEU A 694 -6.15 23.10 14.71
N THR A 695 -7.16 22.78 15.53
CA THR A 695 -6.96 22.15 16.84
C THR A 695 -6.52 20.70 16.70
N PRO A 696 -5.33 20.30 17.18
CA PRO A 696 -4.91 18.90 17.19
C PRO A 696 -5.66 18.09 18.25
N TYR A 697 -5.66 16.76 18.12
CA TYR A 697 -6.24 15.86 19.12
C TYR A 697 -5.38 15.76 20.38
N ALA A 698 -4.07 15.90 20.24
CA ALA A 698 -3.16 16.25 21.32
C ALA A 698 -2.07 17.16 20.75
N LYS A 699 -1.70 18.21 21.47
CA LYS A 699 -0.66 19.14 21.06
C LYS A 699 0.70 18.54 21.38
N ILE A 700 1.60 18.59 20.39
CA ILE A 700 2.97 18.08 20.47
C ILE A 700 3.90 19.29 20.55
N SER A 701 4.72 19.36 21.60
CA SER A 701 5.60 20.52 21.83
C SER A 701 6.72 20.59 20.78
N ASP A 702 7.37 19.45 20.54
CA ASP A 702 8.48 19.30 19.61
C ASP A 702 8.17 18.21 18.56
N PRO A 703 7.42 18.53 17.48
CA PRO A 703 7.19 17.61 16.37
C PRO A 703 8.49 17.23 15.66
N ASP A 704 8.64 15.97 15.27
CA ASP A 704 9.80 15.45 14.51
C ASP A 704 9.32 14.64 13.31
N ARG A 705 10.10 14.66 12.21
CA ARG A 705 9.80 13.92 10.97
C ARG A 705 9.64 12.40 11.14
N PHE A 706 10.23 11.78 12.16
CA PHE A 706 10.03 10.35 12.44
C PHE A 706 8.95 10.07 13.48
N MET A 707 8.39 11.10 14.12
CA MET A 707 7.32 10.94 15.09
C MET A 707 5.97 11.20 14.44
N MET A 708 5.09 10.20 14.44
CA MET A 708 3.70 10.37 14.02
C MET A 708 2.74 9.89 15.10
N MET A 709 1.56 10.51 15.13
CA MET A 709 0.49 10.15 16.06
C MET A 709 -0.84 10.02 15.34
N ASN A 710 -1.53 8.91 15.59
CA ASN A 710 -2.93 8.73 15.22
C ASN A 710 -3.83 8.72 16.45
N TYR A 711 -5.05 9.23 16.30
CA TYR A 711 -6.06 9.24 17.35
C TYR A 711 -7.28 8.40 16.95
N TYR A 712 -7.73 7.56 17.88
CA TYR A 712 -8.83 6.63 17.70
C TYR A 712 -9.81 6.70 18.87
N LYS A 713 -11.06 6.34 18.62
CA LYS A 713 -12.07 6.16 19.69
C LYS A 713 -12.63 4.75 19.70
N SER A 714 -12.79 4.19 20.89
CA SER A 714 -13.46 2.91 21.09
C SER A 714 -14.44 3.01 22.25
N GLY A 715 -15.73 3.23 21.94
CA GLY A 715 -16.73 3.60 22.94
C GLY A 715 -16.40 4.94 23.58
N ASP A 716 -16.21 4.97 24.90
CA ASP A 716 -15.80 6.16 25.65
C ASP A 716 -14.29 6.30 25.83
N ARG A 717 -13.50 5.41 25.23
CA ARG A 717 -12.03 5.43 25.29
C ARG A 717 -11.45 6.32 24.20
N ASP A 718 -10.38 7.03 24.57
CA ASP A 718 -9.56 7.85 23.69
C ASP A 718 -8.19 7.18 23.57
N ILE A 719 -7.76 6.87 22.34
CA ILE A 719 -6.58 6.04 22.09
C ILE A 719 -5.63 6.80 21.16
N TYR A 720 -4.41 7.04 21.61
CA TYR A 720 -3.34 7.65 20.82
C TYR A 720 -2.30 6.58 20.48
N PHE A 721 -2.08 6.34 19.19
CA PHE A 721 -1.00 5.50 18.69
C PHE A 721 0.17 6.40 18.30
N VAL A 722 1.25 6.36 19.08
CA VAL A 722 2.41 7.23 18.92
C VAL A 722 3.61 6.39 18.56
N VAL A 723 4.31 6.75 17.48
CA VAL A 723 5.42 5.95 16.95
C VAL A 723 6.63 6.84 16.71
N ASN A 724 7.80 6.40 17.21
CA ASN A 724 9.10 6.85 16.75
C ASN A 724 9.61 5.89 15.66
N SER A 725 9.60 6.35 14.42
CA SER A 725 10.05 5.54 13.27
C SER A 725 11.57 5.57 13.07
N SER A 726 12.33 6.32 13.87
CA SER A 726 13.80 6.35 13.77
C SER A 726 14.40 5.14 14.46
N ILE A 727 15.31 4.42 13.81
CA ILE A 727 16.04 3.31 14.46
C ILE A 727 17.35 3.73 15.12
N GLU A 728 17.70 5.01 15.02
CA GLU A 728 18.98 5.55 15.48
C GLU A 728 18.83 6.48 16.69
N ARG A 729 17.66 7.14 16.84
CA ARG A 729 17.50 8.26 17.76
C ARG A 729 16.32 8.05 18.70
N SER A 730 16.54 8.35 19.97
CA SER A 730 15.46 8.53 20.94
C SER A 730 14.83 9.91 20.78
N MET A 731 13.58 10.05 21.21
CA MET A 731 12.82 11.29 21.17
C MET A 731 12.24 11.59 22.54
N GLN A 732 12.28 12.87 22.91
CA GLN A 732 11.59 13.40 24.08
C GLN A 732 10.69 14.53 23.61
N THR A 733 9.44 14.51 24.06
CA THR A 733 8.47 15.54 23.72
C THR A 733 7.38 15.57 24.79
N ARG A 734 6.71 16.71 24.90
CA ARG A 734 5.54 16.87 25.76
C ARG A 734 4.26 16.81 24.94
N LEU A 735 3.36 15.93 25.35
CA LEU A 735 1.99 15.86 24.85
C LEU A 735 1.04 16.61 25.79
N GLU A 736 0.18 17.46 25.22
CA GLU A 736 -0.87 18.18 25.93
C GLU A 736 -2.23 17.73 25.39
N PHE A 737 -3.08 17.18 26.27
CA PHE A 737 -4.36 16.58 25.92
C PHE A 737 -5.54 17.51 26.24
N PRO A 738 -6.65 17.43 25.49
CA PRO A 738 -7.88 18.14 25.81
C PRO A 738 -8.37 17.81 27.23
N ALA A 739 -8.97 18.78 27.93
CA ALA A 739 -9.38 18.65 29.33
C ALA A 739 -10.34 17.46 29.56
N GLU A 740 -11.24 17.18 28.61
CA GLU A 740 -12.16 16.05 28.66
C GLU A 740 -11.48 14.68 28.54
N VAL A 741 -10.33 14.62 27.85
CA VAL A 741 -9.50 13.42 27.74
C VAL A 741 -8.67 13.29 29.02
N ALA A 742 -8.00 14.36 29.44
CA ALA A 742 -7.17 14.42 30.63
C ALA A 742 -7.93 14.15 31.94
N ALA A 743 -9.25 14.35 31.96
CA ALA A 743 -10.10 14.00 33.10
C ALA A 743 -10.19 12.48 33.37
N LYS A 744 -9.87 11.65 32.37
CA LYS A 744 -9.86 10.18 32.46
C LYS A 744 -8.49 9.68 32.93
N GLN A 745 -8.42 8.41 33.34
CA GLN A 745 -7.14 7.79 33.65
C GLN A 745 -6.38 7.48 32.38
N ALA A 746 -5.14 7.93 32.29
CA ALA A 746 -4.22 7.56 31.22
C ALA A 746 -3.56 6.21 31.51
N TRP A 747 -3.39 5.42 30.45
CA TRP A 747 -2.74 4.13 30.47
C TRP A 747 -1.76 4.03 29.30
N VAL A 748 -0.65 3.32 29.47
CA VAL A 748 0.10 2.76 28.36
C VAL A 748 -0.34 1.31 28.18
N TRP A 749 -0.78 0.95 26.98
CA TRP A 749 -1.02 -0.43 26.58
C TRP A 749 0.18 -0.88 25.75
N ASP A 750 1.00 -1.74 26.33
CA ASP A 750 2.22 -2.21 25.69
C ASP A 750 1.88 -3.34 24.71
N ALA A 751 2.05 -3.06 23.41
CA ALA A 751 1.76 -4.03 22.37
C ALA A 751 2.78 -5.18 22.33
N GLU A 752 4.01 -5.01 22.85
CA GLU A 752 5.02 -6.08 22.90
C GLU A 752 4.64 -7.14 23.93
N THR A 753 4.17 -6.70 25.11
CA THR A 753 3.88 -7.61 26.24
C THR A 753 2.39 -7.94 26.41
N GLY A 754 1.49 -7.07 25.94
CA GLY A 754 0.05 -7.14 26.20
C GLY A 754 -0.36 -6.63 27.58
N VAL A 755 0.59 -6.15 28.38
CA VAL A 755 0.34 -5.57 29.70
C VAL A 755 -0.05 -4.10 29.56
N ARG A 756 -0.80 -3.58 30.55
CA ARG A 756 -1.08 -2.14 30.66
C ARG A 756 -0.65 -1.59 32.01
N HIS A 757 -0.19 -0.35 32.00
CA HIS A 757 0.17 0.40 33.20
C HIS A 757 -0.48 1.77 33.19
N MET A 758 -0.83 2.29 34.37
CA MET A 758 -1.32 3.66 34.50
C MET A 758 -0.18 4.64 34.28
N LEU A 759 -0.46 5.72 33.55
CA LEU A 759 0.45 6.84 33.36
C LEU A 759 0.04 8.00 34.27
N ASP A 760 1.02 8.73 34.77
CA ASP A 760 0.78 9.98 35.49
C ASP A 760 0.71 11.12 34.47
N VAL A 761 -0.46 11.74 34.37
CA VAL A 761 -0.72 12.89 33.50
C VAL A 761 -1.00 14.08 34.41
N GLN A 762 -0.08 15.03 34.45
CA GLN A 762 -0.15 16.19 35.35
C GLN A 762 -0.62 17.40 34.55
N ASP A 763 -1.67 18.06 35.03
CA ASP A 763 -2.30 19.24 34.39
C ASP A 763 -2.62 19.01 32.90
N GLY A 764 -3.02 17.79 32.55
CA GLY A 764 -3.33 17.41 31.16
C GLY A 764 -2.11 17.18 30.26
N THR A 765 -0.91 17.14 30.83
CA THR A 765 0.34 16.94 30.10
C THR A 765 1.05 15.63 30.44
N LEU A 766 1.70 15.05 29.44
CA LEU A 766 2.55 13.85 29.58
C LEU A 766 3.91 14.12 28.95
N GLU A 767 4.97 13.95 29.74
CA GLU A 767 6.33 13.84 29.21
C GLU A 767 6.52 12.46 28.61
N LEU A 768 6.74 12.43 27.29
CA LEU A 768 6.88 11.19 26.53
C LEU A 768 8.32 11.03 26.07
N CYS A 769 8.93 9.90 26.47
CA CYS A 769 10.18 9.42 25.91
C CYS A 769 9.89 8.21 25.02
N LEU A 770 10.34 8.27 23.77
CA LEU A 770 10.30 7.17 22.81
C LEU A 770 11.72 6.78 22.44
N THR A 771 12.14 5.58 22.80
CA THR A 771 13.39 4.97 22.34
C THR A 771 13.33 4.68 20.83
N PRO A 772 14.46 4.35 20.18
CA PRO A 772 14.45 4.09 18.75
C PRO A 772 13.48 2.97 18.38
N ALA A 773 12.76 3.13 17.27
CA ALA A 773 11.75 2.20 16.77
C ALA A 773 10.60 1.89 17.75
N GLU A 774 10.38 2.71 18.78
CA GLU A 774 9.34 2.46 19.78
C GLU A 774 7.96 2.94 19.33
N ALA A 775 6.95 2.16 19.67
CA ALA A 775 5.55 2.50 19.45
C ALA A 775 4.76 2.27 20.75
N LYS A 776 3.88 3.22 21.09
CA LYS A 776 3.05 3.15 22.30
C LYS A 776 1.59 3.44 21.99
N PHE A 777 0.69 2.74 22.67
CA PHE A 777 -0.71 3.14 22.79
C PHE A 777 -0.91 3.85 24.12
N ILE A 778 -1.27 5.13 24.07
CA ILE A 778 -1.72 5.90 25.23
C ILE A 778 -3.25 5.88 25.21
N VAL A 779 -3.85 5.22 26.20
CA VAL A 779 -5.29 4.99 26.28
C VAL A 779 -5.87 5.72 27.47
N PHE A 780 -6.87 6.55 27.27
CA PHE A 780 -7.62 7.21 28.32
C PHE A 780 -8.98 6.53 28.51
N GLU A 781 -9.25 6.05 29.72
CA GLU A 781 -10.50 5.39 30.08
C GLU A 781 -10.92 5.70 31.52
N LYS A 782 -12.16 5.33 31.87
CA LYS A 782 -12.71 5.60 33.22
C LYS A 782 -12.14 4.68 34.31
N ASP A 783 -11.63 3.52 33.91
CA ASP A 783 -11.04 2.57 34.84
C ASP A 783 -9.77 3.18 35.47
N ARG A 784 -9.70 3.16 36.80
CA ARG A 784 -8.59 3.67 37.61
C ARG A 784 -7.91 2.57 38.44
N GLY A 785 -8.30 1.31 38.24
CA GLY A 785 -7.77 0.17 39.00
C GLY A 785 -6.59 -0.48 38.28
N GLY A 786 -5.37 -0.12 38.67
CA GLY A 786 -4.15 -0.75 38.13
C GLY A 786 -2.87 -0.33 38.83
N GLN A 787 -1.74 -0.75 38.27
CA GLN A 787 -0.42 -0.35 38.75
C GLN A 787 0.10 0.80 37.90
N MET A 788 0.72 1.79 38.56
CA MET A 788 1.45 2.84 37.87
C MET A 788 2.60 2.23 37.07
N LEU A 789 2.91 2.84 35.92
CA LEU A 789 4.11 2.52 35.18
C LEU A 789 5.31 2.78 36.11
N PRO A 790 6.15 1.77 36.39
CA PRO A 790 7.32 1.99 37.22
C PRO A 790 8.20 3.09 36.62
N ALA A 791 8.72 3.97 37.47
CA ALA A 791 9.73 4.91 37.04
C ALA A 791 10.92 4.13 36.45
N PRO A 792 11.59 4.63 35.39
CA PRO A 792 12.83 4.05 34.93
C PRO A 792 13.80 3.91 36.11
N ALA A 793 14.48 2.77 36.20
CA ALA A 793 15.45 2.57 37.26
C ALA A 793 16.54 3.66 37.18
N PRO A 794 16.99 4.21 38.33
CA PRO A 794 18.04 5.21 38.33
C PRO A 794 19.31 4.60 37.75
N ARG A 795 19.99 5.34 36.87
CA ARG A 795 21.34 4.97 36.44
C ARG A 795 22.30 5.18 37.62
N SER A 796 23.18 4.21 37.87
CA SER A 796 24.25 4.30 38.87
C SER A 796 25.07 5.58 38.64
N ALA A 797 25.42 6.24 39.74
CA ALA A 797 26.33 7.38 39.72
C ALA A 797 27.76 6.97 39.31
N ASN A 798 28.10 5.68 39.41
CA ASN A 798 29.39 5.11 39.07
C ASN A 798 29.21 3.98 38.05
N PRO A 799 28.89 4.28 36.79
CA PRO A 799 28.71 3.24 35.77
C PRO A 799 30.01 2.48 35.52
N ILE A 800 29.92 1.17 35.30
CA ILE A 800 31.06 0.32 34.95
C ILE A 800 31.10 0.11 33.43
N ALA A 801 32.08 0.72 32.76
CA ALA A 801 32.38 0.40 31.37
C ALA A 801 33.09 -0.97 31.28
N LEU A 802 32.56 -1.89 30.50
CA LEU A 802 33.09 -3.25 30.37
C LEU A 802 34.22 -3.32 29.32
N ASN A 803 35.35 -2.68 29.65
CA ASN A 803 36.53 -2.57 28.78
C ASN A 803 37.54 -3.71 28.98
N GLY A 804 38.22 -4.16 27.92
CA GLY A 804 39.30 -5.16 27.96
C GLY A 804 38.91 -6.47 27.29
N ILE A 805 39.56 -7.57 27.67
CA ILE A 805 39.38 -8.88 27.00
C ILE A 805 37.95 -9.44 27.12
N TRP A 806 37.37 -9.80 25.98
CA TRP A 806 36.12 -10.55 25.82
C TRP A 806 36.43 -11.92 25.25
N ASP A 807 35.83 -12.97 25.82
CA ASP A 807 35.83 -14.29 25.23
C ASP A 807 34.67 -14.40 24.25
N VAL A 808 34.98 -14.70 22.99
CA VAL A 808 34.04 -14.70 21.88
C VAL A 808 33.83 -16.11 21.37
N ARG A 809 32.57 -16.53 21.31
CA ARG A 809 32.14 -17.79 20.70
C ARG A 809 31.19 -17.51 19.54
N ALA A 810 31.61 -17.83 18.32
CA ALA A 810 30.80 -17.71 17.13
C ALA A 810 30.28 -19.08 16.69
N THR A 811 28.95 -19.22 16.64
CA THR A 811 28.27 -20.44 16.17
C THR A 811 27.55 -20.15 14.86
N HIS A 812 27.94 -20.85 13.81
CA HIS A 812 27.41 -20.68 12.47
C HIS A 812 26.00 -21.28 12.34
N HIS A 813 25.08 -20.56 11.70
CA HIS A 813 23.66 -20.92 11.66
C HIS A 813 23.38 -22.16 10.81
N VAL A 814 24.14 -22.36 9.73
CA VAL A 814 23.86 -23.44 8.76
C VAL A 814 24.51 -24.75 9.19
N ASP A 815 25.85 -24.81 9.22
CA ASP A 815 26.60 -26.03 9.56
C ASP A 815 26.76 -26.32 11.06
N LYS A 816 26.32 -25.39 11.92
CA LYS A 816 26.41 -25.47 13.40
C LYS A 816 27.84 -25.52 13.94
N SER A 817 28.85 -25.23 13.13
CA SER A 817 30.24 -25.13 13.56
C SER A 817 30.42 -24.00 14.58
N THR A 818 31.31 -24.22 15.55
CA THR A 818 31.63 -23.24 16.60
C THR A 818 33.10 -22.90 16.54
N ARG A 819 33.44 -21.61 16.70
CA ARG A 819 34.80 -21.11 16.81
C ARG A 819 34.91 -20.16 17.99
N GLU A 820 36.03 -20.24 18.70
CA GLU A 820 36.29 -19.44 19.89
C GLU A 820 37.59 -18.63 19.71
N PHE A 821 37.57 -17.39 20.17
CA PHE A 821 38.71 -16.46 20.16
C PHE A 821 38.47 -15.36 21.18
N SER A 822 39.48 -14.53 21.47
CA SER A 822 39.33 -13.41 22.41
C SER A 822 39.57 -12.08 21.72
N LEU A 823 38.89 -11.03 22.17
CA LEU A 823 39.03 -9.65 21.66
C LEU A 823 39.38 -8.69 22.79
N THR A 824 40.39 -7.85 22.60
CA THR A 824 40.66 -6.73 23.52
C THR A 824 39.71 -5.56 23.31
N ASP A 825 39.27 -5.39 22.06
CA ASP A 825 38.44 -4.27 21.61
C ASP A 825 37.23 -4.81 20.84
N LEU A 826 36.08 -4.23 21.12
CA LEU A 826 34.83 -4.51 20.41
C LEU A 826 34.87 -3.81 19.04
N VAL A 827 34.91 -4.61 17.97
CA VAL A 827 35.10 -4.15 16.58
C VAL A 827 34.11 -4.84 15.65
N ASP A 828 33.92 -4.28 14.45
CA ASP A 828 33.34 -5.05 13.34
C ASP A 828 34.24 -6.26 13.08
N LEU A 829 33.70 -7.46 13.25
CA LEU A 829 34.47 -8.70 13.14
C LEU A 829 35.07 -8.89 11.74
N HIS A 830 34.56 -8.24 10.69
CA HIS A 830 35.18 -8.27 9.37
C HIS A 830 36.57 -7.62 9.32
N SER A 831 36.93 -6.79 10.30
CA SER A 831 38.26 -6.21 10.43
C SER A 831 39.33 -7.21 10.89
N LEU A 832 38.92 -8.38 11.38
CA LEU A 832 39.82 -9.42 11.88
C LEU A 832 40.42 -10.25 10.73
N PRO A 833 41.64 -10.80 10.89
CA PRO A 833 42.34 -11.55 9.84
C PRO A 833 41.78 -12.98 9.63
N PHE A 834 40.50 -13.21 9.90
CA PHE A 834 39.87 -14.52 9.80
C PHE A 834 38.94 -14.60 8.58
N PRO A 835 39.33 -15.29 7.50
CA PRO A 835 38.54 -15.32 6.26
C PRO A 835 37.13 -15.86 6.42
N TRP A 836 36.90 -16.77 7.37
CA TRP A 836 35.59 -17.38 7.61
C TRP A 836 34.52 -16.39 8.12
N LEU A 837 34.92 -15.22 8.65
CA LEU A 837 33.98 -14.19 9.08
C LEU A 837 33.28 -13.52 7.90
N GLN A 838 33.91 -13.48 6.72
CA GLN A 838 33.33 -12.87 5.51
C GLN A 838 32.11 -13.63 4.98
N SER A 839 31.96 -14.90 5.35
CA SER A 839 30.82 -15.75 5.00
C SER A 839 29.96 -16.12 6.20
N PHE A 840 30.21 -15.52 7.38
CA PHE A 840 29.51 -15.92 8.59
C PHE A 840 28.07 -15.40 8.62
N ALA A 841 27.15 -16.29 8.98
CA ALA A 841 25.84 -15.93 9.49
C ALA A 841 25.50 -16.84 10.69
N GLY A 842 25.07 -16.27 11.80
CA GLY A 842 24.76 -17.03 13.00
C GLY A 842 24.76 -16.19 14.27
N THR A 843 25.17 -16.81 15.38
CA THR A 843 25.17 -16.19 16.70
C THR A 843 26.60 -15.99 17.19
N ILE A 844 26.88 -14.81 17.74
CA ILE A 844 28.18 -14.48 18.33
C ILE A 844 27.95 -14.14 19.79
N GLU A 845 28.52 -14.92 20.69
CA GLU A 845 28.46 -14.73 22.14
C GLU A 845 29.74 -14.04 22.62
N TYR A 846 29.59 -12.90 23.30
CA TYR A 846 30.66 -12.13 23.93
C TYR A 846 30.53 -12.29 25.44
N THR A 847 31.48 -12.98 26.06
CA THR A 847 31.49 -13.25 27.50
C THR A 847 32.61 -12.49 28.20
N ARG A 848 32.27 -11.89 29.35
CA ARG A 848 33.24 -11.20 30.21
C ARG A 848 32.81 -11.25 31.67
N THR A 849 33.78 -11.21 32.57
CA THR A 849 33.53 -11.05 34.01
C THR A 849 33.59 -9.58 34.45
N VAL A 850 32.78 -9.25 35.45
CA VAL A 850 32.81 -7.95 36.15
C VAL A 850 32.64 -8.17 37.65
N ASP A 851 33.48 -7.54 38.45
CA ASP A 851 33.33 -7.53 39.90
C ASP A 851 32.42 -6.39 40.33
N VAL A 852 31.39 -6.73 41.11
CA VAL A 852 30.36 -5.81 41.57
C VAL A 852 30.30 -5.86 43.09
N GLU A 853 30.69 -4.78 43.77
CA GLU A 853 30.67 -4.71 45.24
C GLU A 853 29.26 -4.50 45.80
N ASP A 854 28.47 -3.65 45.14
CA ASP A 854 27.08 -3.36 45.49
C ASP A 854 26.16 -3.66 44.30
N PRO A 855 25.61 -4.89 44.20
CA PRO A 855 24.69 -5.27 43.13
C PRO A 855 23.43 -4.41 43.06
N ALA A 856 22.99 -3.84 44.19
CA ALA A 856 21.80 -3.01 44.23
C ALA A 856 22.03 -1.61 43.62
N ALA A 857 23.28 -1.23 43.37
CA ALA A 857 23.60 0.02 42.68
C ALA A 857 23.32 -0.04 41.17
N TYR A 858 23.27 -1.25 40.58
CA TYR A 858 23.19 -1.44 39.13
C TYR A 858 21.87 -2.11 38.73
N HIS A 859 21.17 -1.49 37.79
CA HIS A 859 19.84 -1.88 37.36
C HIS A 859 19.74 -2.09 35.86
N THR A 860 20.62 -1.51 35.05
CA THR A 860 20.54 -1.54 33.60
C THR A 860 21.87 -1.85 32.96
N LEU A 861 21.89 -2.81 32.02
CA LEU A 861 23.03 -3.00 31.12
C LEU A 861 22.69 -2.44 29.74
N ASP A 862 23.53 -1.54 29.23
CA ASP A 862 23.48 -1.07 27.84
C ASP A 862 24.54 -1.83 27.04
N ALA A 863 24.11 -2.63 26.07
CA ALA A 863 25.01 -3.38 25.19
C ALA A 863 25.63 -2.51 24.07
N GLY A 864 25.19 -1.25 23.92
CA GLY A 864 25.70 -0.37 22.88
C GLY A 864 25.34 -0.86 21.47
N LEU A 865 26.22 -0.61 20.50
CA LEU A 865 25.95 -0.91 19.09
C LEU A 865 26.21 -2.39 18.77
N THR A 866 25.17 -3.09 18.32
CA THR A 866 25.19 -4.52 17.92
C THR A 866 24.97 -4.73 16.42
N HIS A 867 25.31 -3.73 15.59
CA HIS A 867 25.19 -3.74 14.12
C HIS A 867 23.83 -4.23 13.57
N ASN A 868 22.71 -3.82 14.19
CA ASN A 868 21.33 -4.20 13.85
C ASN A 868 21.04 -5.72 14.00
N GLY A 869 21.83 -6.43 14.79
CA GLY A 869 21.55 -7.81 15.19
C GLY A 869 20.53 -7.88 16.32
N ILE A 870 19.87 -9.04 16.44
CA ILE A 870 19.07 -9.36 17.64
C ILE A 870 20.04 -9.60 18.78
N THR A 871 19.78 -8.99 19.93
CA THR A 871 20.71 -9.00 21.06
C THR A 871 20.05 -9.65 22.27
N GLU A 872 20.68 -10.67 22.83
CA GLU A 872 20.29 -11.29 24.09
C GLU A 872 21.34 -10.99 25.17
N LEU A 873 20.91 -10.88 26.42
CA LEU A 873 21.80 -10.79 27.57
C LEU A 873 21.59 -11.99 28.48
N PHE A 874 22.68 -12.55 28.97
CA PHE A 874 22.71 -13.53 30.05
C PHE A 874 23.57 -13.00 31.20
N VAL A 875 23.09 -13.13 32.43
CA VAL A 875 23.79 -12.73 33.66
C VAL A 875 23.95 -13.98 34.51
N ASN A 876 25.19 -14.37 34.78
CA ASN A 876 25.54 -15.58 35.53
C ASN A 876 24.93 -16.86 34.94
N GLY A 877 24.79 -16.91 33.61
CA GLY A 877 24.18 -18.02 32.87
C GLY A 877 22.65 -17.93 32.73
N GLU A 878 21.99 -17.04 33.45
CA GLU A 878 20.53 -16.88 33.39
C GLU A 878 20.11 -15.82 32.34
N PRO A 879 19.07 -16.08 31.53
CA PRO A 879 18.58 -15.12 30.55
C PRO A 879 18.07 -13.83 31.22
N ALA A 880 18.57 -12.68 30.75
CA ALA A 880 18.18 -11.36 31.24
C ALA A 880 17.26 -10.59 30.28
N GLY A 881 17.06 -11.09 29.06
CA GLY A 881 16.09 -10.56 28.09
C GLY A 881 16.60 -10.63 26.65
N VAL A 882 15.72 -10.29 25.71
CA VAL A 882 16.03 -10.16 24.28
C VAL A 882 15.60 -8.80 23.77
N ARG A 883 16.41 -8.20 22.90
CA ARG A 883 16.14 -6.98 22.16
C ARG A 883 16.23 -7.26 20.68
N TRP A 884 15.07 -7.38 20.06
CA TRP A 884 14.91 -7.62 18.63
C TRP A 884 14.71 -6.32 17.82
N TYR A 885 14.57 -5.19 18.52
CA TYR A 885 14.54 -3.82 17.99
C TYR A 885 14.95 -2.81 19.09
N GLY A 886 15.18 -1.56 18.71
CA GLY A 886 15.34 -0.39 19.57
C GLY A 886 16.63 -0.35 20.39
N ALA A 887 16.62 0.33 21.54
CA ALA A 887 17.79 0.39 22.40
C ALA A 887 18.17 -0.99 22.94
N ARG A 888 19.47 -1.34 22.90
CA ARG A 888 19.98 -2.63 23.40
C ARG A 888 20.23 -2.59 24.92
N THR A 889 19.21 -2.15 25.66
CA THR A 889 19.23 -1.97 27.11
C THR A 889 18.42 -3.04 27.84
N PHE A 890 18.98 -3.62 28.88
CA PHE A 890 18.43 -4.75 29.62
C PHE A 890 18.30 -4.43 31.10
N ASP A 891 17.19 -4.84 31.73
CA ASP A 891 17.03 -4.80 33.18
C ASP A 891 17.83 -5.93 33.82
N VAL A 892 18.77 -5.56 34.68
CA VAL A 892 19.64 -6.49 35.44
C VAL A 892 19.44 -6.39 36.95
N ALA A 893 18.45 -5.61 37.41
CA ALA A 893 18.14 -5.46 38.81
C ALA A 893 17.85 -6.83 39.46
N GLY A 894 18.55 -7.13 40.56
CA GLY A 894 18.43 -8.40 41.27
C GLY A 894 19.03 -9.62 40.54
N LYS A 895 19.62 -9.47 39.35
CA LYS A 895 20.29 -10.57 38.61
C LYS A 895 21.80 -10.63 38.90
N LEU A 896 22.37 -9.55 39.42
CA LEU A 896 23.77 -9.45 39.82
C LEU A 896 23.97 -9.97 41.25
N ARG A 897 25.18 -10.50 41.52
CA ARG A 897 25.62 -10.93 42.86
C ARG A 897 26.85 -10.14 43.30
N LYS A 898 27.11 -10.10 44.60
CA LYS A 898 28.33 -9.47 45.11
C LYS A 898 29.56 -10.25 44.64
N GLY A 899 30.61 -9.54 44.23
CA GLY A 899 31.83 -10.11 43.65
C GLY A 899 31.67 -10.37 42.16
N THR A 900 32.25 -11.45 41.67
CA THR A 900 32.35 -11.73 40.23
C THR A 900 31.02 -12.17 39.61
N ASN A 901 30.60 -11.42 38.59
CA ASN A 901 29.48 -11.73 37.71
C ASN A 901 29.99 -12.08 36.32
N VAL A 902 29.37 -13.06 35.67
CA VAL A 902 29.62 -13.40 34.27
C VAL A 902 28.52 -12.77 33.42
N LEU A 903 28.90 -11.96 32.44
CA LEU A 903 27.99 -11.33 31.50
C LEU A 903 28.25 -11.89 30.11
N THR A 904 27.21 -12.42 29.47
CA THR A 904 27.27 -12.91 28.09
C THR A 904 26.26 -12.17 27.22
N ILE A 905 26.75 -11.48 26.20
CA ILE A 905 25.92 -10.80 25.20
C ILE A 905 25.93 -11.65 23.93
N ARG A 906 24.76 -12.13 23.49
CA ARG A 906 24.63 -12.87 22.23
C ARG A 906 24.05 -11.97 21.15
N VAL A 907 24.76 -11.84 20.04
CA VAL A 907 24.31 -11.11 18.84
C VAL A 907 23.97 -12.10 17.74
N THR A 908 22.74 -12.08 17.23
CA THR A 908 22.31 -12.87 16.07
C THR A 908 22.36 -11.99 14.82
N THR A 909 23.06 -12.47 13.80
CA THR A 909 23.37 -11.72 12.56
C THR A 909 22.35 -12.03 11.48
N VAL A 910 22.37 -11.31 10.35
CA VAL A 910 21.54 -11.63 9.16
C VAL A 910 22.27 -12.60 8.22
N LEU A 911 21.61 -13.03 7.13
CA LEU A 911 22.11 -14.06 6.20
C LEU A 911 22.93 -13.50 5.02
N THR A 912 22.95 -12.19 4.79
CA THR A 912 23.51 -11.58 3.57
C THR A 912 24.96 -12.03 3.25
N ASN A 913 25.86 -12.02 4.23
CA ASN A 913 27.26 -12.41 4.04
C ASN A 913 27.39 -13.88 3.64
N TYR A 914 26.59 -14.77 4.25
CA TYR A 914 26.53 -16.18 3.87
C TYR A 914 25.95 -16.38 2.47
N ALA A 915 24.84 -15.71 2.14
CA ALA A 915 24.21 -15.81 0.81
C ALA A 915 25.18 -15.42 -0.30
N LYS A 916 25.90 -14.31 -0.14
CA LYS A 916 26.94 -13.87 -1.08
C LYS A 916 28.03 -14.90 -1.28
N ALA A 917 28.57 -15.45 -0.20
CA ALA A 917 29.64 -16.44 -0.27
C ALA A 917 29.21 -17.74 -0.99
N ARG A 918 27.90 -17.98 -1.08
CA ARG A 918 27.28 -19.14 -1.72
C ARG A 918 26.69 -18.84 -3.11
N ALA A 919 26.82 -17.60 -3.60
CA ALA A 919 26.27 -17.24 -4.92
C ALA A 919 26.91 -18.06 -6.06
N ALA A 920 28.19 -18.43 -5.92
CA ALA A 920 28.89 -19.21 -6.94
C ALA A 920 28.44 -20.67 -7.06
N ASP A 921 27.88 -21.26 -6.00
CA ASP A 921 27.56 -22.70 -5.94
C ASP A 921 26.08 -23.01 -5.62
N THR A 922 25.29 -21.99 -5.27
CA THR A 922 23.89 -22.12 -4.90
C THR A 922 23.01 -21.24 -5.79
N PRO A 923 22.26 -21.81 -6.77
CA PRO A 923 21.48 -21.02 -7.73
C PRO A 923 20.48 -20.05 -7.08
N THR A 924 19.84 -20.47 -5.97
CA THR A 924 18.95 -19.58 -5.22
C THR A 924 19.71 -18.36 -4.68
N ALA A 925 20.91 -18.52 -4.15
CA ALA A 925 21.71 -17.41 -3.66
C ALA A 925 22.21 -16.52 -4.82
N ALA A 926 22.64 -17.13 -5.93
CA ALA A 926 23.09 -16.45 -7.14
C ALA A 926 22.04 -15.48 -7.70
N ARG A 927 20.77 -15.90 -7.73
CA ARG A 927 19.64 -15.07 -8.18
C ARG A 927 19.53 -13.74 -7.42
N TRP A 928 19.89 -13.72 -6.15
CA TRP A 928 19.73 -12.56 -5.27
C TRP A 928 21.04 -11.80 -5.02
N GLU A 929 22.17 -12.26 -5.58
CA GLU A 929 23.50 -11.68 -5.36
C GLU A 929 23.56 -10.19 -5.71
N TRP A 930 22.92 -9.78 -6.82
CA TRP A 930 22.93 -8.40 -7.33
C TRP A 930 22.40 -7.37 -6.31
N ALA A 931 21.51 -7.79 -5.42
CA ALA A 931 20.94 -6.94 -4.39
C ALA A 931 21.82 -6.87 -3.14
N GLN A 932 22.66 -7.88 -2.90
CA GLN A 932 23.54 -7.94 -1.73
C GLN A 932 24.85 -7.17 -2.04
N ARG A 933 24.86 -5.83 -2.03
CA ARG A 933 26.01 -5.06 -2.56
C ARG A 933 27.21 -4.92 -1.63
N LEU A 934 27.04 -4.95 -0.30
CA LEU A 934 28.12 -4.69 0.68
C LEU A 934 28.08 -5.70 1.83
N ASN A 935 29.24 -6.11 2.34
CA ASN A 935 29.26 -7.00 3.52
C ASN A 935 28.76 -6.19 4.70
N LYS A 936 27.70 -6.66 5.36
CA LYS A 936 27.13 -5.97 6.53
C LYS A 936 28.07 -6.17 7.70
N GLU A 937 28.35 -5.09 8.41
CA GLU A 937 29.12 -5.11 9.66
C GLU A 937 28.60 -6.18 10.62
N LEU A 938 29.51 -6.80 11.36
CA LEU A 938 29.26 -8.01 12.12
C LEU A 938 29.64 -7.86 13.59
N GLY A 939 28.75 -8.28 14.49
CA GLY A 939 29.06 -8.44 15.91
C GLY A 939 28.72 -7.24 16.79
N LEU A 940 29.54 -7.03 17.82
CA LEU A 940 29.35 -6.05 18.88
C LEU A 940 30.46 -4.99 18.82
N ARG A 941 30.09 -3.70 18.77
CA ARG A 941 31.02 -2.54 18.78
C ARG A 941 30.96 -1.73 20.09
N GLY A 942 29.91 -1.92 20.89
CA GLY A 942 29.75 -1.25 22.18
C GLY A 942 29.52 0.27 22.03
N PRO A 943 29.91 1.08 23.04
CA PRO A 943 30.45 0.65 24.33
C PRO A 943 29.41 -0.15 25.13
N VAL A 944 29.86 -1.14 25.90
CA VAL A 944 29.00 -1.88 26.83
C VAL A 944 29.17 -1.30 28.23
N THR A 945 28.07 -0.87 28.83
CA THR A 945 28.11 -0.17 30.13
C THR A 945 27.05 -0.73 31.08
N LEU A 946 27.47 -1.02 32.31
CA LEU A 946 26.59 -1.39 33.41
C LEU A 946 26.28 -0.14 34.23
N TYR A 947 24.99 0.21 34.29
CA TYR A 947 24.42 1.32 35.03
C TYR A 947 23.58 0.84 36.18
#